data_AF-A0A934DXX5-F1
#
_entry.id   AF-A0A934DXX5-F1
#
_cell.length_a   1.000
_cell.length_b   1.000
_cell.length_c   1.000
_cell.angle_alpha   90.00
_cell.angle_beta   90.00
_cell.angle_gamma   90.00
#
_symmetry.space_group_name_H-M   'P 1'
#
loop_
_entity.id
_entity.type
_entity.pdbx_description
1 polymer ?
#
loop_
_entity_poly.entity_id
_entity_poly.type
_entity_poly.pdbx_seq_one_letter_code
_entity_poly.pdbx_strand_id
1 'polypeptide(L)'
;MSTDAVLVDESNRIAAHVYTFTAGRPLQAARRALEFLGRHFSASQIRAVGATGSGRRLVGQIVGADAVIDEITAQARGAHASFPDADTVIEIGGQDAKFIQLDANGFVRDFEMNRACSAGTGSFLQEQAARLGVDLKRDFAALAGSATESIPLASRCTVFMESDLVHHVQQGAQVAGLLRGIADAVVDNYMDRVARGRRAGMRVVLQGGVAHNAAVVESFRRRLSGSEVRVHPTPGLSGALGVALMAREQVTVDSSRPSQFQGFAVNAELKPRTFGCKLCENRCEVNIFEASGGQFYFGDLCGRYAEAAPGTGSATAGKDYTEEREMMLRALVRSAAGGEAIGLPEALSFREYFPFWFAFFGALGFKVVSSGPTTAQKLHAGLQRLPAETCLPTKLMFGHVAELVQAGLKRLFIPATDRMAGGACCPYVQHAAPMVGAVFPGIEILSTPLLPEATPREREHLVEEIAKQLGKKEGEVEQAWAEAAESFRLFRRTTRVEPGAERPTAVLLGKPYNTSDRFLNLALPAKLARVGFDVLYADQLLDDDGGALPPGCDSVTWGFSRRMLRATGALRARDNLFAVVVSNFGCGPDSFTLPLVEAELGDKPSLFLEMDEHRADAGLDTRVEAFAQRALRWLAMRRAAPSAQPVIPARKSPAEADRARGEYLLPLFSDHAHAFAGALRAEGATARVLPPPSAQIIQAAVEHSGGKQCHPFQALAGDLLHLARRGELPRNATYLFPVSGGTCPITQYVPTIRRYLEGLGRTDVSVMGTTSGDILERFGPGFILNLGRGVAAIEYLLRGRFELRPYEVVKGSVDRAYAEAVQKVAEGQAQGKPHEGMAAAVALMRKVETRERGTRPVIGVAGDVYTRVNPVANGDLFQLLEDLGCEVWLSPTILDMVLSRNEPTPGRLPRYRELWENTAAWASSLVKSMELWQVQRHFKGLLRNLEEPDQEQIEKSVDGLLASNADLLLVLNVARHVDFARKKADGILNVFCLNCMVGTSTAAVYPALREKIGDTPAMSLVFDGLGTTHTRNRLEAFVHRVNRARAKKAGGKAEVRGEI
;
A
#
# COMPACT_ATOMS: atom_id res chain seq x y z
N MET A 1 21.37 -13.71 12.05
CA MET A 1 22.07 -12.61 12.76
C MET A 1 23.46 -13.06 13.17
N SER A 2 24.44 -12.20 12.94
CA SER A 2 25.84 -12.36 13.38
C SER A 2 26.22 -11.33 14.44
N THR A 3 27.28 -11.62 15.18
CA THR A 3 27.96 -10.71 16.09
C THR A 3 29.42 -10.68 15.69
N ASP A 4 29.90 -9.48 15.44
CA ASP A 4 31.16 -9.23 14.75
C ASP A 4 32.02 -8.29 15.60
N ALA A 5 33.31 -8.58 15.70
CA ALA A 5 34.28 -7.74 16.40
C ALA A 5 35.54 -7.58 15.54
N VAL A 6 36.09 -6.37 15.48
CA VAL A 6 37.28 -6.04 14.69
C VAL A 6 38.22 -5.19 15.56
N LEU A 7 39.51 -5.53 15.53
CA LEU A 7 40.59 -4.72 16.08
C LEU A 7 41.42 -4.17 14.92
N VAL A 8 41.57 -2.85 14.86
CA VAL A 8 42.36 -2.17 13.82
C VAL A 8 43.66 -1.61 14.40
N ASP A 9 44.74 -1.68 13.61
CA ASP A 9 46.02 -1.06 13.94
C ASP A 9 46.03 0.46 13.65
N GLU A 10 47.15 1.12 13.95
CA GLU A 10 47.34 2.56 13.69
C GLU A 10 47.22 2.91 12.20
N SER A 11 47.50 1.94 11.31
CA SER A 11 47.42 2.07 9.86
C SER A 11 46.04 1.69 9.28
N ASN A 12 45.00 1.57 10.11
CA ASN A 12 43.64 1.18 9.71
C ASN A 12 43.48 -0.27 9.21
N ARG A 13 44.47 -1.13 9.43
CA ARG A 13 44.40 -2.53 8.97
C ARG A 13 43.81 -3.40 10.07
N ILE A 14 43.02 -4.40 9.67
CA ILE A 14 42.45 -5.38 10.59
C ILE A 14 43.58 -6.25 11.15
N ALA A 15 43.87 -6.10 12.44
CA ALA A 15 44.85 -6.90 13.17
C ALA A 15 44.24 -8.20 13.72
N ALA A 16 42.97 -8.16 14.13
CA ALA A 16 42.22 -9.33 14.57
C ALA A 16 40.72 -9.13 14.34
N HIS A 17 39.98 -10.23 14.19
CA HIS A 17 38.52 -10.18 14.07
C HIS A 17 37.84 -11.44 14.60
N VAL A 18 36.55 -11.33 14.89
CA VAL A 18 35.65 -12.43 15.21
C VAL A 18 34.37 -12.24 14.40
N TYR A 19 33.90 -13.31 13.75
CA TYR A 19 32.61 -13.38 13.08
C TYR A 19 31.87 -14.61 13.60
N THR A 20 30.76 -14.43 14.33
CA THR A 20 30.01 -15.55 14.93
C THR A 20 28.51 -15.36 14.80
N PHE A 21 27.74 -16.45 14.83
CA PHE A 21 26.29 -16.36 14.90
C PHE A 21 25.83 -15.87 16.27
N THR A 22 24.87 -14.95 16.28
CA THR A 22 24.25 -14.43 17.50
C THR A 22 23.32 -15.45 18.17
N ALA A 23 22.64 -16.27 17.36
CA ALA A 23 21.67 -17.28 17.80
C ALA A 23 20.64 -16.77 18.85
N GLY A 24 20.15 -15.53 18.68
CA GLY A 24 19.21 -14.89 19.61
C GLY A 24 19.80 -14.49 20.97
N ARG A 25 21.12 -14.61 21.16
CA ARG A 25 21.83 -14.33 22.42
C ARG A 25 22.94 -13.28 22.21
N PRO A 26 22.59 -12.02 21.88
CA PRO A 26 23.57 -10.97 21.52
C PRO A 26 24.63 -10.74 22.59
N LEU A 27 24.23 -10.74 23.87
CA LEU A 27 25.14 -10.56 24.99
C LEU A 27 26.17 -11.69 25.12
N GLN A 28 25.71 -12.95 25.01
CA GLN A 28 26.61 -14.10 25.09
C GLN A 28 27.56 -14.14 23.90
N ALA A 29 27.08 -13.80 22.71
CA ALA A 29 27.91 -13.75 21.51
C ALA A 29 28.98 -12.63 21.61
N ALA A 30 28.59 -11.43 22.04
CA ALA A 30 29.52 -10.32 22.24
C ALA A 30 30.57 -10.65 23.31
N ARG A 31 30.15 -11.25 24.43
CA ARG A 31 31.06 -11.71 25.48
C ARG A 31 32.08 -12.71 24.95
N ARG A 32 31.66 -13.75 24.21
CA ARG A 32 32.58 -14.73 23.62
C ARG A 32 33.57 -14.08 22.67
N ALA A 33 33.13 -13.10 21.88
CA ALA A 33 34.01 -12.36 20.98
C ALA A 33 35.06 -11.54 21.74
N LEU A 34 34.66 -10.82 22.78
CA LEU A 34 35.56 -10.03 23.63
C LEU A 34 36.54 -10.91 24.42
N GLU A 35 36.06 -12.00 25.02
CA GLU A 35 36.92 -12.97 25.73
C GLU A 35 37.94 -13.60 24.78
N PHE A 36 37.55 -13.90 23.54
CA PHE A 36 38.48 -14.41 22.53
C PHE A 36 39.57 -13.39 22.20
N LEU A 37 39.21 -12.11 21.97
CA LEU A 37 40.19 -11.05 21.74
C LEU A 37 41.09 -10.82 22.96
N GLY A 38 40.53 -10.87 24.17
CA GLY A 38 41.26 -10.68 25.42
C GLY A 38 42.30 -11.76 25.75
N ARG A 39 42.25 -12.93 25.08
CA ARG A 39 43.32 -13.95 25.17
C ARG A 39 44.60 -13.53 24.44
N HIS A 40 44.49 -12.60 23.50
CA HIS A 40 45.57 -12.19 22.60
C HIS A 40 45.99 -10.73 22.78
N PHE A 41 45.12 -9.89 23.34
CA PHE A 41 45.35 -8.44 23.50
C PHE A 41 45.04 -7.97 24.91
N SER A 42 45.78 -6.96 25.38
CA SER A 42 45.56 -6.31 26.67
C SER A 42 44.65 -5.08 26.53
N ALA A 43 43.84 -4.80 27.55
CA ALA A 43 42.92 -3.66 27.53
C ALA A 43 43.65 -2.31 27.39
N SER A 44 44.87 -2.19 27.92
CA SER A 44 45.72 -1.00 27.81
C SER A 44 46.15 -0.65 26.38
N GLN A 45 46.06 -1.60 25.44
CA GLN A 45 46.36 -1.36 24.03
C GLN A 45 45.18 -0.74 23.28
N ILE A 46 43.98 -0.73 23.88
CA ILE A 46 42.77 -0.23 23.23
C ILE A 46 42.65 1.27 23.47
N ARG A 47 42.75 2.04 22.38
CA ARG A 47 42.72 3.51 22.41
C ARG A 47 41.34 4.09 22.15
N ALA A 48 40.46 3.33 21.51
CA ALA A 48 39.07 3.68 21.28
C ALA A 48 38.27 2.40 21.07
N VAL A 49 36.99 2.40 21.46
CA VAL A 49 36.05 1.30 21.23
C VAL A 49 34.73 1.84 20.66
N GLY A 50 34.20 1.15 19.65
CA GLY A 50 32.95 1.52 19.00
C GLY A 50 31.95 0.37 18.97
N ALA A 51 30.65 0.68 18.99
CA ALA A 51 29.57 -0.29 18.86
C ALA A 51 28.56 0.12 17.79
N THR A 52 28.14 -0.83 16.94
CA THR A 52 27.15 -0.64 15.87
C THR A 52 26.21 -1.85 15.72
N GLY A 53 25.27 -1.79 14.77
CA GLY A 53 24.23 -2.79 14.55
C GLY A 53 23.00 -2.63 15.46
N SER A 54 22.06 -3.58 15.39
CA SER A 54 20.81 -3.56 16.16
C SER A 54 20.99 -3.66 17.68
N GLY A 55 22.07 -4.31 18.14
CA GLY A 55 22.43 -4.44 19.56
C GLY A 55 23.36 -3.35 20.10
N ARG A 56 23.69 -2.32 19.31
CA ARG A 56 24.78 -1.36 19.58
C ARG A 56 24.71 -0.67 20.94
N ARG A 57 23.51 -0.26 21.37
CA ARG A 57 23.33 0.46 22.64
C ARG A 57 23.61 -0.46 23.83
N LEU A 58 23.06 -1.68 23.76
CA LEU A 58 23.26 -2.71 24.77
C LEU A 58 24.74 -3.13 24.87
N VAL A 59 25.36 -3.45 23.74
CA VAL A 59 26.78 -3.83 23.70
C VAL A 59 27.67 -2.66 24.07
N GLY A 60 27.35 -1.45 23.57
CA GLY A 60 28.11 -0.23 23.82
C GLY A 60 28.21 0.12 25.31
N GLN A 61 27.12 0.01 26.06
CA GLN A 61 27.14 0.22 27.51
C GLN A 61 28.03 -0.81 28.24
N ILE A 62 28.00 -2.07 27.79
CA ILE A 62 28.77 -3.16 28.42
C ILE A 62 30.27 -3.03 28.17
N VAL A 63 30.67 -2.60 26.96
CA VAL A 63 32.09 -2.45 26.63
C VAL A 63 32.66 -1.09 27.03
N GLY A 64 31.81 -0.14 27.42
CA GLY A 64 32.20 1.27 27.59
C GLY A 64 32.58 1.91 26.25
N ALA A 65 31.70 1.79 25.25
CA ALA A 65 31.93 2.31 23.92
C ALA A 65 32.13 3.83 23.93
N ASP A 66 33.21 4.29 23.32
CA ASP A 66 33.48 5.71 23.09
C ASP A 66 32.56 6.26 21.99
N ALA A 67 32.20 5.41 21.03
CA ALA A 67 31.29 5.73 19.95
C ALA A 67 30.19 4.66 19.80
N VAL A 68 28.93 5.10 19.83
CA VAL A 68 27.77 4.25 19.48
C VAL A 68 27.18 4.80 18.19
N ILE A 69 27.41 4.12 17.08
CA ILE A 69 27.08 4.61 15.74
C ILE A 69 26.03 3.70 15.09
N ASP A 70 25.06 4.31 14.42
CA ASP A 70 24.08 3.57 13.63
C ASP A 70 24.74 2.73 12.52
N GLU A 71 24.08 1.66 12.13
CA GLU A 71 24.65 0.70 11.19
C GLU A 71 24.83 1.26 9.78
N ILE A 72 23.95 2.15 9.33
CA ILE A 72 23.99 2.71 7.97
C ILE A 72 25.29 3.53 7.82
N THR A 73 25.56 4.40 8.79
CA THR A 73 26.77 5.22 8.79
C THR A 73 28.03 4.39 8.95
N ALA A 74 28.00 3.35 9.80
CA ALA A 74 29.14 2.44 9.95
C ALA A 74 29.44 1.67 8.66
N GLN A 75 28.42 1.14 7.98
CA GLN A 75 28.59 0.42 6.70
C GLN A 75 29.14 1.35 5.60
N ALA A 76 28.62 2.58 5.51
CA ALA A 76 29.10 3.61 4.59
C ALA A 76 30.60 3.91 4.82
N ARG A 77 30.99 4.15 6.09
CA ARG A 77 32.39 4.41 6.44
C ARG A 77 33.29 3.23 6.13
N GLY A 78 32.83 2.01 6.41
CA GLY A 78 33.55 0.77 6.11
C GLY A 78 33.76 0.56 4.60
N ALA A 79 32.75 0.88 3.78
CA ALA A 79 32.87 0.85 2.32
C ALA A 79 33.90 1.87 1.83
N HIS A 80 33.77 3.12 2.26
CA HIS A 80 34.65 4.21 1.83
C HIS A 80 36.11 4.02 2.25
N ALA A 81 36.36 3.36 3.40
CA ALA A 81 37.71 3.00 3.84
C ALA A 81 38.44 2.11 2.84
N SER A 82 37.73 1.14 2.26
CA SER A 82 38.27 0.16 1.33
C SER A 82 38.20 0.62 -0.13
N PHE A 83 37.19 1.44 -0.46
CA PHE A 83 36.93 1.96 -1.80
C PHE A 83 36.56 3.45 -1.72
N PRO A 84 37.55 4.37 -1.78
CA PRO A 84 37.30 5.80 -1.66
C PRO A 84 36.37 6.37 -2.74
N ASP A 85 36.28 5.70 -3.89
CA ASP A 85 35.42 6.08 -5.02
C ASP A 85 34.04 5.40 -5.01
N ALA A 86 33.69 4.68 -3.95
CA ALA A 86 32.37 4.06 -3.83
C ALA A 86 31.25 5.12 -3.81
N ASP A 87 30.26 4.96 -4.67
CA ASP A 87 29.06 5.81 -4.71
C ASP A 87 27.80 5.10 -4.18
N THR A 88 27.84 3.77 -4.13
CA THR A 88 26.70 2.94 -3.74
C THR A 88 27.18 1.75 -2.91
N VAL A 89 26.50 1.50 -1.80
CA VAL A 89 26.69 0.33 -0.96
C VAL A 89 25.40 -0.49 -0.96
N ILE A 90 25.56 -1.79 -1.22
CA ILE A 90 24.50 -2.80 -1.13
C ILE A 90 24.93 -3.77 -0.03
N GLU A 91 24.27 -3.69 1.12
CA GLU A 91 24.54 -4.56 2.26
C GLU A 91 23.37 -5.54 2.42
N ILE A 92 23.67 -6.84 2.45
CA ILE A 92 22.64 -7.86 2.68
C ILE A 92 23.08 -8.76 3.84
N GLY A 93 22.41 -8.55 4.96
CA GLY A 93 22.61 -9.29 6.19
C GLY A 93 21.77 -10.56 6.26
N GLY A 94 21.70 -11.12 7.46
CA GLY A 94 20.92 -12.32 7.71
C GLY A 94 19.41 -12.08 7.80
N GLN A 95 18.98 -10.87 8.21
CA GLN A 95 17.56 -10.55 8.43
C GLN A 95 17.12 -9.20 7.86
N ASP A 96 18.07 -8.31 7.57
CA ASP A 96 17.84 -7.04 6.93
C ASP A 96 18.82 -6.81 5.78
N ALA A 97 18.53 -5.80 4.96
CA ALA A 97 19.26 -5.44 3.76
C ALA A 97 19.16 -3.92 3.55
N LYS A 98 20.27 -3.27 3.17
CA LYS A 98 20.44 -1.81 3.17
C LYS A 98 21.03 -1.34 1.85
N PHE A 99 20.35 -0.39 1.21
CA PHE A 99 20.84 0.37 0.07
C PHE A 99 21.30 1.74 0.55
N ILE A 100 22.55 2.11 0.28
CA ILE A 100 23.14 3.36 0.75
C ILE A 100 23.83 4.05 -0.43
N GLN A 101 23.51 5.32 -0.66
CA GLN A 101 24.23 6.17 -1.61
C GLN A 101 25.18 7.07 -0.86
N LEU A 102 26.39 7.21 -1.39
CA LEU A 102 27.45 8.02 -0.82
C LEU A 102 27.65 9.31 -1.62
N ASP A 103 28.07 10.37 -0.93
CA ASP A 103 28.63 11.56 -1.58
C ASP A 103 30.13 11.34 -1.91
N ALA A 104 30.75 12.32 -2.57
CA ALA A 104 32.16 12.24 -2.96
C ALA A 104 33.15 12.11 -1.78
N ASN A 105 32.68 12.39 -0.55
CA ASN A 105 33.47 12.30 0.67
C ASN A 105 33.11 11.03 1.48
N GLY A 106 32.34 10.11 0.91
CA GLY A 106 31.99 8.83 1.56
C GLY A 106 30.88 8.91 2.60
N PHE A 107 30.18 10.04 2.71
CA PHE A 107 29.07 10.18 3.65
C PHE A 107 27.74 9.79 3.02
N VAL A 108 26.79 9.37 3.87
CA VAL A 108 25.44 8.97 3.46
C VAL A 108 24.70 10.15 2.83
N ARG A 109 24.49 10.09 1.51
CA ARG A 109 23.65 11.02 0.75
C ARG A 109 22.19 10.59 0.81
N ASP A 110 21.94 9.31 0.63
CA ASP A 110 20.60 8.71 0.69
C ASP A 110 20.68 7.28 1.17
N PHE A 111 19.60 6.75 1.75
CA PHE A 111 19.56 5.35 2.17
C PHE A 111 18.14 4.80 2.15
N GLU A 112 18.04 3.48 2.03
CA GLU A 112 16.81 2.73 2.25
C GLU A 112 17.17 1.37 2.86
N MET A 113 16.26 0.81 3.65
CA MET A 113 16.42 -0.52 4.24
C MET A 113 15.17 -1.34 3.96
N ASN A 114 15.32 -2.66 3.83
CA ASN A 114 14.16 -3.55 3.72
C ASN A 114 13.27 -3.41 4.97
N ARG A 115 11.98 -3.71 4.78
CA ARG A 115 11.01 -3.76 5.89
C ARG A 115 11.19 -5.07 6.64
N ALA A 116 10.36 -5.33 7.67
CA ALA A 116 10.32 -6.61 8.37
C ALA A 116 9.90 -7.76 7.43
N CYS A 117 10.75 -8.10 6.46
CA CYS A 117 10.54 -9.07 5.42
C CYS A 117 11.83 -9.86 5.26
N SER A 118 11.74 -11.19 5.44
CA SER A 118 12.87 -12.10 5.26
C SER A 118 13.20 -12.35 3.79
N ALA A 119 12.26 -12.08 2.87
CA ALA A 119 12.48 -12.20 1.43
C ALA A 119 13.66 -11.31 1.02
N GLY A 120 14.61 -11.90 0.29
CA GLY A 120 15.82 -11.18 -0.15
C GLY A 120 16.96 -11.10 0.87
N THR A 121 16.92 -11.85 1.97
CA THR A 121 17.97 -11.84 3.02
C THR A 121 18.71 -13.17 3.14
N GLY A 122 19.80 -13.21 3.92
CA GLY A 122 20.56 -14.44 4.14
C GLY A 122 19.79 -15.57 4.83
N SER A 123 18.82 -15.25 5.70
CA SER A 123 17.95 -16.26 6.33
C SER A 123 17.11 -17.01 5.31
N PHE A 124 16.61 -16.30 4.29
CA PHE A 124 15.87 -16.89 3.20
C PHE A 124 16.73 -17.85 2.36
N LEU A 125 17.94 -17.42 1.97
CA LEU A 125 18.88 -18.29 1.26
C LEU A 125 19.18 -19.58 2.04
N GLN A 126 19.34 -19.46 3.36
CA GLN A 126 19.60 -20.59 4.23
C GLN A 126 18.44 -21.59 4.28
N GLU A 127 17.21 -21.08 4.39
CA GLU A 127 15.99 -21.90 4.40
C GLU A 127 15.78 -22.64 3.08
N GLN A 128 15.93 -21.94 1.94
CA GLN A 128 15.72 -22.56 0.63
C GLN A 128 16.82 -23.57 0.28
N ALA A 129 18.08 -23.27 0.61
CA ALA A 129 19.18 -24.20 0.42
C ALA A 129 18.97 -25.50 1.23
N ALA A 130 18.61 -25.36 2.51
CA ALA A 130 18.34 -26.50 3.39
C ALA A 130 17.19 -27.37 2.85
N ARG A 131 16.15 -26.75 2.28
CA ARG A 131 15.01 -27.47 1.70
C ARG A 131 15.39 -28.30 0.47
N LEU A 132 16.33 -27.81 -0.33
CA LEU A 132 16.90 -28.53 -1.46
C LEU A 132 17.99 -29.55 -1.05
N GLY A 133 18.27 -29.68 0.25
CA GLY A 133 19.33 -30.56 0.75
C GLY A 133 20.74 -30.04 0.46
N VAL A 134 20.90 -28.72 0.29
CA VAL A 134 22.16 -28.06 -0.11
C VAL A 134 22.72 -27.24 1.05
N ASP A 135 24.02 -27.40 1.32
CA ASP A 135 24.69 -26.53 2.29
C ASP A 135 24.96 -25.14 1.67
N LEU A 136 24.44 -24.09 2.32
CA LEU A 136 24.53 -22.72 1.83
C LEU A 136 25.99 -22.24 1.67
N LYS A 137 26.88 -22.64 2.58
CA LYS A 137 28.27 -22.14 2.60
C LYS A 137 29.18 -22.94 1.67
N ARG A 138 28.99 -24.26 1.63
CA ARG A 138 29.88 -25.17 0.91
C ARG A 138 29.46 -25.40 -0.53
N ASP A 139 28.17 -25.64 -0.77
CA ASP A 139 27.72 -26.28 -2.01
C ASP A 139 26.90 -25.34 -2.91
N PHE A 140 26.17 -24.38 -2.33
CA PHE A 140 25.21 -23.52 -3.06
C PHE A 140 25.82 -22.81 -4.28
N ALA A 141 26.90 -22.06 -4.08
CA ALA A 141 27.45 -21.21 -5.14
C ALA A 141 28.06 -22.03 -6.29
N ALA A 142 28.70 -23.17 -5.97
CA ALA A 142 29.27 -24.07 -6.96
C ALA A 142 28.17 -24.74 -7.81
N LEU A 143 27.13 -25.25 -7.16
CA LEU A 143 26.00 -25.87 -7.85
C LEU A 143 25.22 -24.86 -8.70
N ALA A 144 24.91 -23.67 -8.17
CA ALA A 144 24.26 -22.61 -8.94
C ALA A 144 25.11 -22.16 -10.15
N GLY A 145 26.43 -22.09 -9.99
CA GLY A 145 27.37 -21.75 -11.06
C GLY A 145 27.46 -22.82 -12.17
N SER A 146 27.17 -24.08 -11.86
CA SER A 146 27.13 -25.18 -12.84
C SER A 146 25.86 -25.20 -13.69
N ALA A 147 24.86 -24.39 -13.35
CA ALA A 147 23.58 -24.35 -14.05
C ALA A 147 23.71 -23.71 -15.44
N THR A 148 23.30 -24.44 -16.47
CA THR A 148 23.21 -23.92 -17.84
C THR A 148 22.13 -22.83 -17.95
N GLU A 149 21.01 -23.01 -17.24
CA GLU A 149 19.87 -22.10 -17.24
C GLU A 149 19.39 -21.79 -15.81
N SER A 150 18.78 -20.61 -15.64
CA SER A 150 18.14 -20.20 -14.38
C SER A 150 16.66 -20.52 -14.44
N ILE A 151 16.10 -21.11 -13.38
CA ILE A 151 14.65 -21.35 -13.30
C ILE A 151 13.99 -20.08 -12.78
N PRO A 152 13.02 -19.48 -13.51
CA PRO A 152 12.32 -18.30 -13.05
C PRO A 152 11.52 -18.61 -11.78
N LEU A 153 11.74 -17.85 -10.72
CA LEU A 153 11.01 -17.97 -9.46
C LEU A 153 10.40 -16.61 -9.08
N ALA A 154 9.24 -16.62 -8.43
CA ALA A 154 8.63 -15.40 -7.90
C ALA A 154 9.54 -14.68 -6.89
N SER A 155 9.88 -13.41 -7.16
CA SER A 155 10.81 -12.62 -6.34
C SER A 155 10.16 -11.82 -5.20
N ARG A 156 8.83 -11.84 -5.02
CA ARG A 156 8.16 -10.85 -4.13
C ARG A 156 8.03 -11.25 -2.66
N CYS A 157 7.76 -12.52 -2.38
CA CYS A 157 7.49 -13.04 -1.04
C CYS A 157 8.10 -14.43 -0.91
N THR A 158 8.61 -14.76 0.28
CA THR A 158 9.16 -16.09 0.57
C THR A 158 8.13 -17.19 0.33
N VAL A 159 6.87 -16.98 0.71
CA VAL A 159 5.78 -17.98 0.57
C VAL A 159 5.48 -18.32 -0.90
N PHE A 160 5.52 -17.32 -1.78
CA PHE A 160 5.27 -17.56 -3.21
C PHE A 160 6.47 -18.22 -3.89
N MET A 161 7.68 -17.74 -3.59
CA MET A 161 8.89 -18.38 -4.10
C MET A 161 8.99 -19.83 -3.64
N GLU A 162 8.59 -20.10 -2.40
CA GLU A 162 8.50 -21.44 -1.84
C GLU A 162 7.53 -22.33 -2.62
N SER A 163 6.36 -21.80 -2.98
CA SER A 163 5.35 -22.52 -3.76
C SER A 163 5.85 -22.85 -5.17
N ASP A 164 6.49 -21.88 -5.84
CA ASP A 164 7.11 -22.08 -7.16
C ASP A 164 8.23 -23.12 -7.10
N LEU A 165 9.05 -23.08 -6.06
CA LEU A 165 10.13 -24.04 -5.86
C LEU A 165 9.59 -25.46 -5.70
N VAL A 166 8.54 -25.66 -4.89
CA VAL A 166 7.89 -26.98 -4.77
C VAL A 166 7.33 -27.45 -6.11
N HIS A 167 6.66 -26.55 -6.85
CA HIS A 167 6.10 -26.86 -8.16
C HIS A 167 7.17 -27.32 -9.16
N HIS A 168 8.27 -26.57 -9.28
CA HIS A 168 9.34 -26.93 -10.20
C HIS A 168 10.09 -28.19 -9.78
N VAL A 169 10.26 -28.43 -8.47
CA VAL A 169 10.80 -29.71 -7.97
C VAL A 169 9.89 -30.88 -8.39
N GLN A 170 8.57 -30.73 -8.28
CA GLN A 170 7.61 -31.76 -8.73
C GLN A 170 7.64 -31.99 -10.25
N GLN A 171 7.98 -30.95 -11.04
CA GLN A 171 8.19 -31.07 -12.48
C GLN A 171 9.56 -31.64 -12.87
N GLY A 172 10.39 -32.05 -11.91
CA GLY A 172 11.70 -32.65 -12.16
C GLY A 172 12.78 -31.64 -12.54
N ALA A 173 12.64 -30.38 -12.13
CA ALA A 173 13.62 -29.35 -12.44
C ALA A 173 14.95 -29.57 -11.71
N GLN A 174 16.07 -29.24 -12.38
CA GLN A 174 17.41 -29.49 -11.82
C GLN A 174 17.72 -28.54 -10.66
N VAL A 175 18.26 -29.08 -9.57
CA VAL A 175 18.65 -28.33 -8.36
C VAL A 175 19.59 -27.17 -8.69
N ALA A 176 20.56 -27.36 -9.60
CA ALA A 176 21.47 -26.30 -10.02
C ALA A 176 20.72 -25.08 -10.59
N GLY A 177 19.75 -25.31 -11.48
CA GLY A 177 18.90 -24.24 -12.05
C GLY A 177 18.02 -23.57 -11.00
N LEU A 178 17.54 -24.32 -10.00
CA LEU A 178 16.74 -23.79 -8.90
C LEU A 178 17.58 -22.87 -8.01
N LEU A 179 18.80 -23.27 -7.66
CA LEU A 179 19.72 -22.46 -6.85
C LEU A 179 20.12 -21.16 -7.56
N ARG A 180 20.32 -21.21 -8.89
CA ARG A 180 20.54 -20.01 -9.70
C ARG A 180 19.30 -19.11 -9.72
N GLY A 181 18.12 -19.70 -9.87
CA GLY A 181 16.83 -19.02 -9.77
C GLY A 181 16.62 -18.33 -8.42
N ILE A 182 16.97 -18.99 -7.32
CA ILE A 182 16.91 -18.42 -5.96
C ILE A 182 17.83 -17.21 -5.85
N ALA A 183 19.07 -17.30 -6.36
CA ALA A 183 20.01 -16.17 -6.32
C ALA A 183 19.49 -14.97 -7.11
N ASP A 184 18.97 -15.21 -8.33
CA ASP A 184 18.36 -14.18 -9.17
C ASP A 184 17.14 -13.55 -8.50
N ALA A 185 16.25 -14.36 -7.93
CA ALA A 185 15.06 -13.88 -7.25
C ALA A 185 15.38 -13.07 -5.97
N VAL A 186 16.46 -13.38 -5.26
CA VAL A 186 16.96 -12.57 -4.12
C VAL A 186 17.46 -11.21 -4.58
N VAL A 187 18.20 -11.15 -5.69
CA VAL A 187 18.70 -9.90 -6.25
C VAL A 187 17.57 -9.04 -6.81
N ASP A 188 16.62 -9.64 -7.52
CA ASP A 188 15.45 -8.94 -8.03
C ASP A 188 14.59 -8.41 -6.87
N ASN A 189 14.36 -9.21 -5.84
CA ASN A 189 13.68 -8.75 -4.63
C ASN A 189 14.38 -7.54 -4.02
N TYR A 190 15.71 -7.60 -3.90
CA TYR A 190 16.51 -6.52 -3.32
C TYR A 190 16.34 -5.23 -4.13
N MET A 191 16.51 -5.30 -5.45
CA MET A 191 16.39 -4.11 -6.30
C MET A 191 14.97 -3.52 -6.29
N ASP A 192 13.95 -4.38 -6.28
CA ASP A 192 12.56 -3.94 -6.37
C ASP A 192 12.02 -3.42 -5.04
N ARG A 193 12.39 -4.04 -3.92
CA ARG A 193 11.78 -3.79 -2.60
C ARG A 193 12.66 -2.98 -1.65
N VAL A 194 13.99 -3.13 -1.77
CA VAL A 194 14.97 -2.43 -0.93
C VAL A 194 15.45 -1.16 -1.63
N ALA A 195 15.96 -1.25 -2.85
CA ALA A 195 16.40 -0.05 -3.57
C ALA A 195 15.22 0.83 -4.01
N ARG A 196 14.02 0.25 -4.23
CA ARG A 196 12.77 0.97 -4.55
C ARG A 196 12.90 1.97 -5.71
N GLY A 197 13.49 1.53 -6.81
CA GLY A 197 13.69 2.37 -7.99
C GLY A 197 14.84 3.38 -7.87
N ARG A 198 15.54 3.45 -6.71
CA ARG A 198 16.83 4.15 -6.61
C ARG A 198 17.81 3.49 -7.56
N ARG A 199 18.41 4.29 -8.44
CA ARG A 199 19.46 3.80 -9.33
C ARG A 199 20.74 3.61 -8.53
N ALA A 200 21.34 2.44 -8.65
CA ALA A 200 22.73 2.25 -8.26
C ALA A 200 23.61 3.19 -9.10
N GLY A 201 24.64 3.73 -8.48
CA GLY A 201 25.67 4.50 -9.17
C GLY A 201 26.60 3.61 -9.98
N MET A 202 27.72 4.17 -10.41
CA MET A 202 28.70 3.47 -11.25
C MET A 202 29.65 2.59 -10.44
N ARG A 203 29.87 2.89 -9.16
CA ARG A 203 30.87 2.23 -8.30
C ARG A 203 30.18 1.59 -7.09
N VAL A 204 29.70 0.36 -7.28
CA VAL A 204 28.88 -0.37 -6.31
C VAL A 204 29.76 -1.27 -5.45
N VAL A 205 29.57 -1.24 -4.13
CA VAL A 205 30.24 -2.12 -3.17
C VAL A 205 29.22 -3.04 -2.49
N LEU A 206 29.41 -4.35 -2.62
CA LEU A 206 28.62 -5.37 -1.93
C LEU A 206 29.21 -5.67 -0.54
N GLN A 207 28.35 -5.66 0.47
CA GLN A 207 28.67 -5.89 1.88
C GLN A 207 27.66 -6.87 2.52
N GLY A 208 27.92 -7.29 3.76
CA GLY A 208 27.05 -8.18 4.52
C GLY A 208 27.37 -9.66 4.29
N GLY A 209 26.75 -10.51 5.11
CA GLY A 209 27.03 -11.95 5.11
C GLY A 209 26.67 -12.65 3.80
N VAL A 210 25.67 -12.16 3.07
CA VAL A 210 25.24 -12.75 1.79
C VAL A 210 26.25 -12.49 0.67
N ALA A 211 27.06 -11.44 0.76
CA ALA A 211 28.09 -11.16 -0.24
C ALA A 211 29.24 -12.19 -0.26
N HIS A 212 29.28 -13.14 0.70
CA HIS A 212 30.14 -14.32 0.61
C HIS A 212 29.66 -15.35 -0.43
N ASN A 213 28.39 -15.32 -0.84
CA ASN A 213 27.84 -16.25 -1.82
C ASN A 213 28.09 -15.74 -3.25
N ALA A 214 29.04 -16.39 -3.95
CA ALA A 214 29.44 -15.98 -5.29
C ALA A 214 28.31 -16.02 -6.33
N ALA A 215 27.29 -16.88 -6.17
CA ALA A 215 26.15 -16.91 -7.09
C ALA A 215 25.27 -15.66 -6.97
N VAL A 216 25.10 -15.13 -5.75
CA VAL A 216 24.39 -13.87 -5.51
C VAL A 216 25.18 -12.68 -6.03
N VAL A 217 26.50 -12.66 -5.81
CA VAL A 217 27.39 -11.62 -6.36
C VAL A 217 27.32 -11.58 -7.89
N GLU A 218 27.36 -12.75 -8.53
CA GLU A 218 27.26 -12.84 -9.99
C GLU A 218 25.88 -12.41 -10.51
N SER A 219 24.82 -12.72 -9.76
CA SER A 219 23.48 -12.22 -10.07
C SER A 219 23.40 -10.68 -9.99
N PHE A 220 24.02 -10.04 -8.97
CA PHE A 220 24.15 -8.58 -8.92
C PHE A 220 24.92 -8.00 -10.11
N ARG A 221 26.04 -8.63 -10.50
CA ARG A 221 26.82 -8.21 -11.69
C ARG A 221 25.99 -8.26 -12.97
N ARG A 222 25.19 -9.32 -13.15
CA ARG A 222 24.25 -9.41 -14.28
C ARG A 222 23.18 -8.32 -14.21
N ARG A 223 22.55 -8.14 -13.04
CA ARG A 223 21.46 -7.18 -12.84
C ARG A 223 21.90 -5.72 -12.98
N LEU A 224 23.16 -5.43 -12.65
CA LEU A 224 23.80 -4.12 -12.67
C LEU A 224 24.93 -4.06 -13.71
N SER A 225 24.71 -4.60 -14.91
CA SER A 225 25.73 -4.69 -15.97
C SER A 225 26.31 -3.33 -16.42
N GLY A 226 25.64 -2.22 -16.10
CA GLY A 226 26.12 -0.85 -16.35
C GLY A 226 27.00 -0.26 -15.25
N SER A 227 27.24 -0.99 -14.15
CA SER A 227 28.00 -0.55 -12.98
C SER A 227 29.18 -1.48 -12.70
N GLU A 228 30.25 -0.94 -12.11
CA GLU A 228 31.31 -1.76 -11.54
C GLU A 228 30.89 -2.28 -10.16
N VAL A 229 30.61 -3.58 -10.08
CA VAL A 229 30.21 -4.24 -8.83
C VAL A 229 31.43 -4.89 -8.17
N ARG A 230 31.88 -4.31 -7.06
CA ARG A 230 33.00 -4.79 -6.22
C ARG A 230 32.45 -5.41 -4.93
N VAL A 231 33.16 -6.39 -4.37
CA VAL A 231 32.81 -7.00 -3.08
C VAL A 231 33.79 -6.49 -2.03
N HIS A 232 33.30 -6.10 -0.86
CA HIS A 232 34.17 -5.68 0.23
C HIS A 232 35.13 -6.82 0.63
N PRO A 233 36.42 -6.56 0.91
CA PRO A 233 37.40 -7.61 1.21
C PRO A 233 36.99 -8.53 2.37
N THR A 234 36.30 -7.94 3.35
CA THR A 234 35.73 -8.64 4.50
C THR A 234 34.26 -8.25 4.64
N PRO A 235 33.35 -8.78 3.81
CA PRO A 235 32.01 -8.22 3.66
C PRO A 235 31.13 -8.44 4.90
N GLY A 236 31.29 -9.55 5.63
CA GLY A 236 30.62 -9.76 6.91
C GLY A 236 31.13 -8.88 8.07
N LEU A 237 32.25 -8.17 7.91
CA LEU A 237 32.89 -7.38 8.97
C LEU A 237 32.86 -5.86 8.70
N SER A 238 32.27 -5.42 7.59
CA SER A 238 32.37 -4.04 7.11
C SER A 238 31.78 -3.02 8.10
N GLY A 239 30.67 -3.34 8.76
CA GLY A 239 30.08 -2.47 9.79
C GLY A 239 30.98 -2.34 11.02
N ALA A 240 31.56 -3.46 11.49
CA ALA A 240 32.50 -3.46 12.62
C ALA A 240 33.79 -2.68 12.30
N LEU A 241 34.31 -2.80 11.08
CA LEU A 241 35.42 -1.98 10.60
C LEU A 241 35.05 -0.50 10.60
N GLY A 242 33.91 -0.13 10.03
CA GLY A 242 33.46 1.25 9.96
C GLY A 242 33.34 1.91 11.33
N VAL A 243 32.70 1.24 12.30
CA VAL A 243 32.56 1.80 13.66
C VAL A 243 33.90 1.90 14.41
N ALA A 244 34.83 0.98 14.19
CA ALA A 244 36.16 1.06 14.79
C ALA A 244 36.94 2.30 14.27
N LEU A 245 36.83 2.60 12.98
CA LEU A 245 37.44 3.79 12.38
C LEU A 245 36.81 5.08 12.92
N MET A 246 35.49 5.13 13.03
CA MET A 246 34.77 6.30 13.57
C MET A 246 35.06 6.54 15.05
N ALA A 247 35.13 5.48 15.86
CA ALA A 247 35.49 5.59 17.27
C ALA A 247 36.88 6.22 17.44
N ARG A 248 37.84 5.80 16.61
CA ARG A 248 39.18 6.37 16.59
C ARG A 248 39.19 7.85 16.18
N GLU A 249 38.42 8.21 15.15
CA GLU A 249 38.27 9.60 14.70
C GLU A 249 37.71 10.49 15.81
N GLN A 250 36.68 10.04 16.54
CA GLN A 250 36.08 10.79 17.66
C GLN A 250 37.07 11.02 18.81
N VAL A 251 37.78 9.98 19.26
CA VAL A 251 38.77 10.11 20.34
C VAL A 251 39.98 10.95 19.91
N THR A 252 40.33 10.97 18.62
CA THR A 252 41.42 11.81 18.11
C THR A 252 41.05 13.30 18.13
N VAL A 253 39.79 13.62 17.80
CA VAL A 253 39.29 15.00 17.86
C VAL A 253 39.21 15.50 19.30
N ASP A 254 38.81 14.64 20.25
CA ASP A 254 38.79 14.93 21.70
C ASP A 254 40.05 14.38 22.39
N SER A 255 41.21 14.86 21.96
CA SER A 255 42.55 14.47 22.43
C SER A 255 42.80 14.56 23.95
N SER A 256 41.83 15.11 24.71
CA SER A 256 41.89 15.28 26.17
C SER A 256 41.26 14.13 26.96
N ARG A 257 40.50 13.22 26.32
CA ARG A 257 39.72 12.18 27.01
C ARG A 257 40.28 10.77 26.76
N PRO A 258 40.67 10.02 27.80
CA PRO A 258 41.03 8.61 27.66
C PRO A 258 39.78 7.76 27.30
N SER A 259 39.99 6.65 26.59
CA SER A 259 38.92 5.72 26.23
C SER A 259 38.17 5.20 27.47
N GLN A 260 36.87 5.02 27.33
CA GLN A 260 35.98 4.45 28.34
C GLN A 260 35.94 2.91 28.31
N PHE A 261 36.79 2.27 27.51
CA PHE A 261 36.80 0.82 27.36
C PHE A 261 36.96 0.12 28.72
N GLN A 262 35.97 -0.70 29.09
CA GLN A 262 35.93 -1.38 30.39
C GLN A 262 36.80 -2.65 30.45
N GLY A 263 37.42 -3.02 29.32
CA GLY A 263 38.27 -4.21 29.19
C GLY A 263 37.59 -5.40 28.52
N PHE A 264 38.36 -6.44 28.24
CA PHE A 264 37.88 -7.65 27.55
C PHE A 264 37.09 -8.61 28.45
N ALA A 265 37.23 -8.49 29.77
CA ALA A 265 36.53 -9.31 30.75
C ALA A 265 35.15 -8.70 31.06
N VAL A 266 34.09 -9.30 30.50
CA VAL A 266 32.71 -8.91 30.81
C VAL A 266 32.26 -9.58 32.11
N ASN A 267 32.53 -8.95 33.26
CA ASN A 267 32.26 -9.49 34.61
C ASN A 267 30.81 -9.37 35.10
N ALA A 268 29.85 -9.07 34.22
CA ALA A 268 28.46 -8.98 34.61
C ALA A 268 27.81 -10.38 34.62
N GLU A 269 27.40 -10.87 35.80
CA GLU A 269 26.30 -11.85 35.86
C GLU A 269 25.05 -11.17 35.32
N LEU A 270 24.87 -11.19 34.00
CA LEU A 270 23.71 -10.63 33.31
C LEU A 270 22.49 -11.52 33.56
N LYS A 271 21.95 -11.52 34.79
CA LYS A 271 20.58 -11.96 35.06
C LYS A 271 19.67 -10.75 34.87
N PRO A 272 19.06 -10.56 33.69
CA PRO A 272 18.16 -9.44 33.50
C PRO A 272 17.03 -9.55 34.52
N ARG A 273 16.82 -8.51 35.33
CA ARG A 273 15.56 -8.35 36.04
C ARG A 273 14.63 -7.63 35.09
N THR A 274 13.50 -8.25 34.78
CA THR A 274 12.56 -7.70 33.80
C THR A 274 11.36 -7.14 34.52
N PHE A 275 10.87 -5.98 34.10
CA PHE A 275 9.60 -5.43 34.57
C PHE A 275 8.75 -4.91 33.41
N GLY A 276 7.43 -5.00 33.55
CA GLY A 276 6.49 -4.38 32.63
C GLY A 276 6.33 -2.90 32.95
N CYS A 277 6.71 -2.02 32.04
CA CYS A 277 6.47 -0.59 32.14
C CYS A 277 4.96 -0.31 32.15
N LYS A 278 4.50 0.54 33.07
CA LYS A 278 3.08 0.94 33.20
C LYS A 278 2.84 2.41 32.84
N LEU A 279 3.85 3.09 32.31
CA LEU A 279 3.83 4.54 32.13
C LEU A 279 3.15 5.00 30.83
N CYS A 280 2.94 4.09 29.88
CA CYS A 280 2.19 4.36 28.65
C CYS A 280 1.55 3.09 28.09
N GLU A 281 0.73 3.27 27.06
CA GLU A 281 -0.07 2.24 26.39
C GLU A 281 0.76 1.12 25.74
N ASN A 282 2.03 1.37 25.46
CA ASN A 282 2.94 0.39 24.88
C ASN A 282 3.28 -0.78 25.81
N ARG A 283 3.14 -0.59 27.14
CA ARG A 283 3.41 -1.59 28.17
C ARG A 283 4.71 -2.39 27.91
N CYS A 284 5.78 -1.67 27.58
CA CYS A 284 7.06 -2.25 27.19
C CYS A 284 7.59 -3.20 28.26
N GLU A 285 8.20 -4.30 27.84
CA GLU A 285 8.98 -5.16 28.72
C GLU A 285 10.41 -4.60 28.81
N VAL A 286 10.77 -4.07 29.97
CA VAL A 286 12.06 -3.41 30.20
C VAL A 286 12.95 -4.33 31.01
N ASN A 287 14.13 -4.62 30.48
CA ASN A 287 15.17 -5.40 31.10
C ASN A 287 16.15 -4.48 31.82
N ILE A 288 16.43 -4.81 33.08
CA ILE A 288 17.43 -4.15 33.92
C ILE A 288 18.67 -5.03 33.94
N PHE A 289 19.80 -4.43 33.65
CA PHE A 289 21.11 -5.08 33.71
C PHE A 289 21.98 -4.38 34.76
N GLU A 290 22.75 -5.17 35.50
CA GLU A 290 23.72 -4.69 36.47
C GLU A 290 25.13 -4.81 35.85
N ALA A 291 25.86 -3.70 35.77
CA ALA A 291 27.25 -3.65 35.33
C ALA A 291 28.12 -2.86 36.32
N SER A 292 29.43 -2.92 36.13
CA SER A 292 30.44 -2.26 36.98
C SER A 292 30.22 -0.74 37.13
N GLY A 293 29.56 -0.11 36.14
CA GLY A 293 29.23 1.32 36.12
C GLY A 293 27.81 1.69 36.59
N GLY A 294 27.01 0.73 37.09
CA GLY A 294 25.64 0.96 37.59
C GLY A 294 24.58 0.10 36.89
N GLN A 295 23.30 0.43 37.17
CA GLN A 295 22.15 -0.20 36.52
C GLN A 295 21.85 0.49 35.19
N PHE A 296 21.62 -0.30 34.15
CA PHE A 296 21.16 0.21 32.86
C PHE A 296 19.93 -0.55 32.36
N TYR A 297 19.14 0.12 31.53
CA TYR A 297 17.81 -0.32 31.11
C TYR A 297 17.77 -0.54 29.60
N PHE A 298 17.03 -1.55 29.15
CA PHE A 298 16.85 -1.85 27.73
C PHE A 298 15.46 -2.45 27.46
N GLY A 299 14.85 -2.06 26.34
CA GLY A 299 13.53 -2.58 25.92
C GLY A 299 12.41 -1.55 25.98
N ASP A 300 12.69 -0.33 26.45
CA ASP A 300 11.74 0.77 26.43
C ASP A 300 11.72 1.50 25.08
N LEU A 301 10.57 1.49 24.39
CA LEU A 301 10.39 2.15 23.09
C LEU A 301 10.68 3.67 23.13
N CYS A 302 10.31 4.33 24.23
CA CYS A 302 10.41 5.79 24.37
C CYS A 302 11.77 6.29 24.88
N GLY A 303 12.70 5.40 25.28
CA GLY A 303 14.03 5.79 25.79
C GLY A 303 14.08 6.37 27.20
N ARG A 304 12.93 6.50 27.89
CA ARG A 304 12.80 7.09 29.24
C ARG A 304 13.72 6.43 30.27
N TYR A 305 13.92 5.12 30.20
CA TYR A 305 14.77 4.39 31.14
C TYR A 305 16.23 4.35 30.68
N ALA A 306 16.45 4.27 29.36
CA ALA A 306 17.79 4.31 28.79
C ALA A 306 18.53 5.63 29.07
N GLU A 307 17.80 6.75 29.18
CA GLU A 307 18.35 8.09 29.45
C GLU A 307 18.50 8.45 30.93
N ALA A 308 17.84 7.71 31.83
CA ALA A 308 17.92 7.93 33.29
C ALA A 308 19.24 7.43 33.91
N ALA A 309 20.16 6.89 33.10
CA ALA A 309 21.51 6.53 33.54
C ALA A 309 22.34 7.80 33.83
N PRO A 310 23.20 7.81 34.87
CA PRO A 310 24.02 8.99 35.20
C PRO A 310 24.93 9.39 34.01
N GLY A 311 24.82 10.64 33.54
CA GLY A 311 25.70 11.20 32.51
C GLY A 311 25.16 11.22 31.06
N THR A 312 23.92 10.75 30.83
CA THR A 312 23.29 10.74 29.48
C THR A 312 22.29 11.86 29.23
N GLY A 313 22.04 12.73 30.21
CA GLY A 313 21.14 13.89 30.06
C GLY A 313 21.72 14.91 29.08
N SER A 314 21.30 14.83 27.82
CA SER A 314 21.70 15.80 26.81
C SER A 314 20.88 17.09 26.99
N ALA A 315 21.55 18.20 27.31
CA ALA A 315 20.98 19.55 27.30
C ALA A 315 20.46 20.01 25.91
N THR A 316 20.55 19.15 24.89
CA THR A 316 20.21 19.42 23.48
C THR A 316 18.99 18.64 22.97
N ALA A 317 18.23 17.96 23.83
CA ALA A 317 17.01 17.27 23.42
C ALA A 317 15.98 18.23 22.80
N GLY A 318 15.31 17.74 21.75
CA GLY A 318 14.20 18.43 21.11
C GLY A 318 12.91 18.33 21.92
N LYS A 319 11.89 19.10 21.53
CA LYS A 319 10.57 19.08 22.17
C LYS A 319 9.61 18.12 21.47
N ASP A 320 9.02 17.21 22.24
CA ASP A 320 7.89 16.37 21.83
C ASP A 320 6.58 16.94 22.36
N TYR A 321 5.77 17.52 21.48
CA TYR A 321 4.46 18.11 21.82
C TYR A 321 3.33 17.08 21.93
N THR A 322 3.61 15.78 21.80
CA THR A 322 2.56 14.75 21.77
C THR A 322 1.83 14.62 23.10
N GLU A 323 2.53 14.72 24.26
CA GLU A 323 1.86 14.63 25.58
C GLU A 323 0.94 15.82 25.82
N GLU A 324 1.42 17.03 25.51
CA GLU A 324 0.64 18.25 25.62
C GLU A 324 -0.60 18.21 24.71
N ARG A 325 -0.43 17.72 23.47
CA ARG A 325 -1.53 17.55 22.52
C ARG A 325 -2.58 16.56 23.04
N GLU A 326 -2.17 15.39 23.55
CA GLU A 326 -3.08 14.39 24.12
C GLU A 326 -3.78 14.88 25.39
N MET A 327 -3.08 15.64 26.24
CA MET A 327 -3.66 16.24 27.44
C MET A 327 -4.71 17.29 27.07
N MET A 328 -4.38 18.21 26.14
CA MET A 328 -5.33 19.21 25.63
C MET A 328 -6.55 18.55 24.99
N LEU A 329 -6.31 17.49 24.20
CA LEU A 329 -7.35 16.69 23.57
C LEU A 329 -8.34 16.15 24.61
N ARG A 330 -7.84 15.54 25.70
CA ARG A 330 -8.67 14.95 26.76
C ARG A 330 -9.30 16.00 27.69
N ALA A 331 -8.63 17.13 27.93
CA ALA A 331 -9.14 18.20 28.79
C ALA A 331 -10.36 18.92 28.19
N LEU A 332 -10.44 18.99 26.85
CA LEU A 332 -11.55 19.61 26.13
C LEU A 332 -12.77 18.68 25.98
N VAL A 333 -12.65 17.40 26.34
CA VAL A 333 -13.76 16.45 26.30
C VAL A 333 -14.74 16.72 27.43
N ARG A 334 -15.99 16.99 27.06
CA ARG A 334 -17.13 17.02 27.97
C ARG A 334 -17.94 15.74 27.78
N SER A 335 -18.25 15.03 28.87
CA SER A 335 -19.22 13.94 28.88
C SER A 335 -20.28 14.26 29.92
N ALA A 336 -21.56 14.00 29.61
CA ALA A 336 -22.60 14.08 30.62
C ALA A 336 -22.34 13.03 31.72
N ALA A 337 -22.58 13.40 32.98
CA ALA A 337 -22.40 12.50 34.14
C ALA A 337 -23.50 11.42 34.22
N GLY A 338 -24.65 11.65 33.57
CA GLY A 338 -25.77 10.72 33.42
C GLY A 338 -26.28 10.70 31.97
N GLY A 339 -27.11 9.72 31.63
CA GLY A 339 -27.61 9.48 30.27
C GLY A 339 -27.23 8.10 29.73
N GLU A 340 -27.74 7.77 28.55
CA GLU A 340 -27.40 6.52 27.86
C GLU A 340 -25.92 6.51 27.45
N ALA A 341 -25.27 5.34 27.55
CA ALA A 341 -23.86 5.20 27.20
C ALA A 341 -23.67 5.03 25.68
N ILE A 342 -22.76 5.81 25.10
CA ILE A 342 -22.36 5.68 23.69
C ILE A 342 -20.86 5.46 23.58
N GLY A 343 -20.47 4.43 22.82
CA GLY A 343 -19.08 4.03 22.65
C GLY A 343 -18.41 4.63 21.43
N LEU A 344 -17.26 5.26 21.62
CA LEU A 344 -16.47 5.87 20.54
C LEU A 344 -15.11 5.15 20.43
N PRO A 345 -14.86 4.36 19.36
CA PRO A 345 -13.58 3.70 19.17
C PRO A 345 -12.50 4.72 18.77
N GLU A 346 -11.35 4.67 19.44
CA GLU A 346 -10.20 5.57 19.22
C GLU A 346 -9.38 5.23 17.96
N ALA A 347 -10.05 4.98 16.82
CA ALA A 347 -9.45 4.49 15.57
C ALA A 347 -9.88 5.27 14.31
N LEU A 348 -9.08 5.18 13.24
CA LEU A 348 -9.33 5.82 11.93
C LEU A 348 -9.64 7.33 12.05
N SER A 349 -10.64 7.83 11.32
CA SER A 349 -11.03 9.24 11.21
C SER A 349 -11.37 9.88 12.56
N PHE A 350 -11.67 9.06 13.58
CA PHE A 350 -11.97 9.56 14.92
C PHE A 350 -10.84 10.41 15.51
N ARG A 351 -9.56 10.04 15.29
CA ARG A 351 -8.40 10.78 15.84
C ARG A 351 -8.30 12.23 15.33
N GLU A 352 -8.85 12.52 14.15
CA GLU A 352 -8.88 13.89 13.61
C GLU A 352 -9.97 14.73 14.30
N TYR A 353 -11.16 14.16 14.52
CA TYR A 353 -12.34 14.89 15.01
C TYR A 353 -12.77 14.50 16.42
N PHE A 354 -11.85 13.92 17.19
CA PHE A 354 -12.07 13.47 18.54
C PHE A 354 -12.69 14.54 19.45
N PRO A 355 -12.19 15.80 19.51
CA PRO A 355 -12.79 16.81 20.37
C PRO A 355 -14.22 17.15 19.97
N PHE A 356 -14.50 17.13 18.67
CA PHE A 356 -15.82 17.46 18.13
C PHE A 356 -16.86 16.42 18.57
N TRP A 357 -16.63 15.13 18.30
CA TRP A 357 -17.62 14.10 18.58
C TRP A 357 -17.89 13.91 20.07
N PHE A 358 -16.86 14.03 20.90
CA PHE A 358 -17.03 14.01 22.35
C PHE A 358 -17.91 15.16 22.84
N ALA A 359 -17.59 16.40 22.44
CA ALA A 359 -18.38 17.57 22.81
C ALA A 359 -19.82 17.48 22.27
N PHE A 360 -20.01 16.98 21.05
CA PHE A 360 -21.31 16.82 20.40
C PHE A 360 -22.24 15.88 21.18
N PHE A 361 -21.78 14.64 21.45
CA PHE A 361 -22.59 13.68 22.20
C PHE A 361 -22.75 14.07 23.67
N GLY A 362 -21.73 14.71 24.26
CA GLY A 362 -21.82 15.27 25.61
C GLY A 362 -22.90 16.34 25.72
N ALA A 363 -22.97 17.28 24.77
CA ALA A 363 -23.98 18.34 24.72
C ALA A 363 -25.40 17.78 24.49
N LEU A 364 -25.53 16.66 23.79
CA LEU A 364 -26.80 15.94 23.62
C LEU A 364 -27.24 15.12 24.86
N GLY A 365 -26.41 15.10 25.91
CA GLY A 365 -26.69 14.44 27.18
C GLY A 365 -26.31 12.95 27.22
N PHE A 366 -25.46 12.46 26.33
CA PHE A 366 -24.95 11.09 26.37
C PHE A 366 -23.75 10.96 27.33
N LYS A 367 -23.63 9.79 27.95
CA LYS A 367 -22.40 9.38 28.63
C LYS A 367 -21.45 8.80 27.59
N VAL A 368 -20.44 9.57 27.21
CA VAL A 368 -19.51 9.20 26.14
C VAL A 368 -18.38 8.33 26.72
N VAL A 369 -18.21 7.13 26.17
CA VAL A 369 -17.16 6.17 26.58
C VAL A 369 -16.22 5.93 25.41
N SER A 370 -14.93 6.16 25.60
CA SER A 370 -13.91 5.79 24.61
C SER A 370 -13.22 4.48 24.96
N SER A 371 -12.77 3.74 23.93
CA SER A 371 -11.86 2.59 24.07
C SER A 371 -10.47 2.97 24.61
N GLY A 372 -10.14 4.25 24.70
CA GLY A 372 -8.83 4.72 25.13
C GLY A 372 -7.69 4.36 24.17
N PRO A 373 -6.43 4.50 24.63
CA PRO A 373 -5.24 4.25 23.82
C PRO A 373 -5.13 2.83 23.27
N THR A 374 -4.44 2.73 22.15
CA THR A 374 -4.16 1.48 21.44
C THR A 374 -3.19 0.60 22.22
N THR A 375 -3.43 -0.71 22.25
CA THR A 375 -2.60 -1.69 22.96
C THR A 375 -2.39 -2.95 22.13
N ALA A 376 -1.41 -3.76 22.52
CA ALA A 376 -1.18 -5.08 21.90
C ALA A 376 -2.41 -6.01 22.04
N GLN A 377 -3.16 -5.91 23.16
CA GLN A 377 -4.39 -6.68 23.33
C GLN A 377 -5.45 -6.28 22.30
N LYS A 378 -5.64 -4.98 22.05
CA LYS A 378 -6.56 -4.49 21.02
C LYS A 378 -6.14 -4.96 19.64
N LEU A 379 -4.85 -4.85 19.29
CA LEU A 379 -4.34 -5.34 18.01
C LEU A 379 -4.65 -6.84 17.82
N HIS A 380 -4.36 -7.66 18.82
CA HIS A 380 -4.64 -9.09 18.77
C HIS A 380 -6.15 -9.39 18.66
N ALA A 381 -6.98 -8.69 19.43
CA ALA A 381 -8.43 -8.82 19.38
C ALA A 381 -9.00 -8.44 18.00
N GLY A 382 -8.44 -7.42 17.36
CA GLY A 382 -8.77 -7.02 16.00
C GLY A 382 -8.37 -8.08 14.97
N LEU A 383 -7.12 -8.56 15.02
CA LEU A 383 -6.59 -9.58 14.10
C LEU A 383 -7.43 -10.87 14.10
N GLN A 384 -7.92 -11.30 15.27
CA GLN A 384 -8.78 -12.48 15.40
C GLN A 384 -10.17 -12.33 14.73
N ARG A 385 -10.60 -11.11 14.45
CA ARG A 385 -11.96 -10.78 14.00
C ARG A 385 -12.00 -10.18 12.59
N LEU A 386 -10.85 -10.16 11.90
CA LEU A 386 -10.76 -9.54 10.59
C LEU A 386 -11.56 -10.32 9.54
N PRO A 387 -12.51 -9.65 8.85
CA PRO A 387 -13.25 -10.29 7.77
C PRO A 387 -12.46 -10.33 6.45
N ALA A 388 -11.47 -9.44 6.31
CA ALA A 388 -10.58 -9.37 5.15
C ALA A 388 -9.24 -8.67 5.52
N GLU A 389 -8.19 -8.93 4.73
CA GLU A 389 -6.89 -8.27 4.89
C GLU A 389 -6.97 -6.79 4.50
N THR A 390 -6.78 -5.90 5.47
CA THR A 390 -6.87 -4.44 5.35
C THR A 390 -5.56 -3.78 5.82
N CYS A 391 -5.48 -2.44 5.81
CA CYS A 391 -4.33 -1.76 6.41
C CYS A 391 -4.40 -1.78 7.95
N LEU A 392 -3.26 -1.67 8.61
CA LEU A 392 -3.13 -1.77 10.08
C LEU A 392 -4.13 -0.91 10.89
N PRO A 393 -4.41 0.36 10.55
CA PRO A 393 -5.40 1.17 11.27
C PRO A 393 -6.82 0.58 11.23
N THR A 394 -7.21 -0.03 10.11
CA THR A 394 -8.50 -0.69 9.97
C THR A 394 -8.55 -1.97 10.82
N LYS A 395 -7.43 -2.70 10.95
CA LYS A 395 -7.32 -3.85 11.86
C LYS A 395 -7.50 -3.43 13.32
N LEU A 396 -6.88 -2.32 13.71
CA LEU A 396 -7.01 -1.77 15.06
C LEU A 396 -8.44 -1.33 15.38
N MET A 397 -9.18 -0.78 14.42
CA MET A 397 -10.59 -0.41 14.60
C MET A 397 -11.43 -1.56 15.16
N PHE A 398 -11.28 -2.79 14.61
CA PHE A 398 -11.98 -3.97 15.15
C PHE A 398 -11.57 -4.30 16.58
N GLY A 399 -10.31 -4.06 16.95
CA GLY A 399 -9.81 -4.20 18.31
C GLY A 399 -10.41 -3.19 19.29
N HIS A 400 -10.48 -1.92 18.91
CA HIS A 400 -11.11 -0.87 19.70
C HIS A 400 -12.62 -1.13 19.90
N VAL A 401 -13.31 -1.57 18.85
CA VAL A 401 -14.72 -1.96 18.95
C VAL A 401 -14.90 -3.18 19.84
N ALA A 402 -14.07 -4.22 19.69
CA ALA A 402 -14.16 -5.41 20.51
C ALA A 402 -14.07 -5.09 22.01
N GLU A 403 -13.20 -4.17 22.40
CA GLU A 403 -13.07 -3.74 23.80
C GLU A 403 -14.33 -3.01 24.31
N LEU A 404 -14.90 -2.10 23.50
CA LEU A 404 -16.14 -1.40 23.87
C LEU A 404 -17.32 -2.36 24.01
N VAL A 405 -17.43 -3.34 23.11
CA VAL A 405 -18.46 -4.39 23.17
C VAL A 405 -18.26 -5.26 24.42
N GLN A 406 -17.03 -5.65 24.73
CA GLN A 406 -16.71 -6.41 25.96
C GLN A 406 -17.01 -5.61 27.23
N ALA A 407 -16.89 -4.29 27.19
CA ALA A 407 -17.28 -3.40 28.28
C ALA A 407 -18.81 -3.25 28.44
N GLY A 408 -19.61 -3.96 27.63
CA GLY A 408 -21.07 -4.02 27.75
C GLY A 408 -21.82 -2.90 27.03
N LEU A 409 -21.14 -2.12 26.17
CA LEU A 409 -21.81 -1.10 25.38
C LEU A 409 -22.66 -1.74 24.27
N LYS A 410 -23.88 -1.22 24.14
CA LYS A 410 -24.86 -1.66 23.12
C LYS A 410 -24.93 -0.75 21.91
N ARG A 411 -24.48 0.50 22.07
CA ARG A 411 -24.51 1.54 21.04
C ARG A 411 -23.12 2.15 20.86
N LEU A 412 -22.67 2.21 19.62
CA LEU A 412 -21.39 2.79 19.22
C LEU A 412 -21.60 3.89 18.19
N PHE A 413 -20.68 4.85 18.15
CA PHE A 413 -20.59 5.83 17.07
C PHE A 413 -19.30 5.62 16.28
N ILE A 414 -19.43 5.41 14.97
CA ILE A 414 -18.30 5.27 14.04
C ILE A 414 -18.52 6.25 12.88
N PRO A 415 -17.67 7.28 12.72
CA PRO A 415 -17.85 8.26 11.65
C PRO A 415 -17.50 7.64 10.28
N ALA A 416 -18.51 7.47 9.41
CA ALA A 416 -18.36 7.00 8.02
C ALA A 416 -18.24 8.15 7.02
N THR A 417 -17.24 9.00 7.23
CA THR A 417 -17.14 10.26 6.51
C THR A 417 -16.70 10.09 5.05
N ASP A 418 -17.35 10.77 4.10
CA ASP A 418 -16.92 10.79 2.70
C ASP A 418 -15.73 11.73 2.43
N ARG A 419 -15.64 12.84 3.15
CA ARG A 419 -14.65 13.92 2.95
C ARG A 419 -13.97 14.34 4.24
N MET A 420 -12.65 14.50 4.22
CA MET A 420 -11.84 15.04 5.32
C MET A 420 -10.75 15.93 4.74
N ALA A 421 -10.28 16.94 5.49
CA ALA A 421 -9.12 17.74 5.10
C ALA A 421 -9.19 18.35 3.66
N GLY A 422 -10.39 18.68 3.18
CA GLY A 422 -10.61 19.24 1.84
C GLY A 422 -10.45 18.25 0.68
N GLY A 423 -10.63 16.95 0.91
CA GLY A 423 -10.68 15.90 -0.11
C GLY A 423 -11.44 14.66 0.37
N ALA A 424 -11.50 13.59 -0.43
CA ALA A 424 -12.24 12.38 -0.11
C ALA A 424 -11.50 11.46 0.88
N CYS A 425 -12.23 10.65 1.63
CA CYS A 425 -11.71 9.55 2.44
C CYS A 425 -11.48 8.29 1.58
N CYS A 426 -10.63 7.36 2.04
CA CYS A 426 -10.52 6.08 1.36
C CYS A 426 -11.73 5.18 1.67
N PRO A 427 -12.06 4.19 0.82
CA PRO A 427 -13.19 3.27 1.04
C PRO A 427 -13.20 2.59 2.41
N TYR A 428 -12.03 2.27 2.99
CA TYR A 428 -11.98 1.66 4.33
C TYR A 428 -12.49 2.59 5.43
N VAL A 429 -12.27 3.89 5.31
CA VAL A 429 -12.79 4.89 6.27
C VAL A 429 -14.27 5.16 6.00
N GLN A 430 -14.65 5.30 4.72
CA GLN A 430 -16.05 5.48 4.30
C GLN A 430 -16.94 4.31 4.72
N HIS A 431 -16.40 3.09 4.80
CA HIS A 431 -17.16 1.88 5.11
C HIS A 431 -16.81 1.25 6.45
N ALA A 432 -16.14 1.99 7.33
CA ALA A 432 -15.80 1.54 8.67
C ALA A 432 -17.03 1.02 9.44
N ALA A 433 -18.13 1.79 9.48
CA ALA A 433 -19.33 1.42 10.23
C ALA A 433 -20.01 0.13 9.70
N PRO A 434 -20.33 -0.02 8.40
CA PRO A 434 -20.89 -1.28 7.89
C PRO A 434 -19.96 -2.49 8.05
N MET A 435 -18.65 -2.31 7.86
CA MET A 435 -17.67 -3.39 8.06
C MET A 435 -17.65 -3.88 9.52
N VAL A 436 -17.76 -2.97 10.48
CA VAL A 436 -17.87 -3.32 11.91
C VAL A 436 -19.22 -3.98 12.19
N GLY A 437 -20.32 -3.45 11.66
CA GLY A 437 -21.66 -4.02 11.85
C GLY A 437 -21.76 -5.47 11.37
N ALA A 438 -21.08 -5.81 10.27
CA ALA A 438 -21.01 -7.17 9.76
C ALA A 438 -20.30 -8.15 10.71
N VAL A 439 -19.35 -7.67 11.52
CA VAL A 439 -18.53 -8.52 12.42
C VAL A 439 -19.11 -8.58 13.84
N PHE A 440 -19.79 -7.53 14.29
CA PHE A 440 -20.38 -7.43 15.63
C PHE A 440 -21.91 -7.36 15.57
N PRO A 441 -22.60 -8.48 15.30
CA PRO A 441 -24.05 -8.51 15.22
C PRO A 441 -24.68 -8.13 16.58
N GLY A 442 -25.77 -7.37 16.55
CA GLY A 442 -26.53 -6.97 17.73
C GLY A 442 -26.05 -5.69 18.43
N ILE A 443 -25.02 -5.03 17.89
CA ILE A 443 -24.60 -3.68 18.31
C ILE A 443 -25.26 -2.64 17.42
N GLU A 444 -25.84 -1.62 18.02
CA GLU A 444 -26.35 -0.45 17.31
C GLU A 444 -25.17 0.46 16.93
N ILE A 445 -24.93 0.66 15.64
CA ILE A 445 -23.87 1.53 15.14
C ILE A 445 -24.50 2.78 14.55
N LEU A 446 -24.27 3.90 15.21
CA LEU A 446 -24.56 5.23 14.68
C LEU A 446 -23.40 5.71 13.82
N SER A 447 -23.74 6.30 12.68
CA SER A 447 -22.75 6.75 11.72
C SER A 447 -23.30 7.94 10.94
N THR A 448 -22.46 8.95 10.72
CA THR A 448 -22.82 10.14 9.96
C THR A 448 -21.77 10.42 8.87
N PRO A 449 -22.22 10.80 7.65
CA PRO A 449 -21.34 10.90 6.48
C PRO A 449 -20.50 12.18 6.41
N LEU A 450 -20.76 13.20 7.24
CA LEU A 450 -20.21 14.56 7.06
C LEU A 450 -19.80 15.21 8.40
N LEU A 451 -18.89 16.18 8.32
CA LEU A 451 -18.02 16.66 9.39
C LEU A 451 -18.18 18.16 9.70
N PRO A 452 -17.43 18.75 10.66
CA PRO A 452 -17.57 20.15 11.07
C PRO A 452 -17.45 21.17 9.92
N GLU A 453 -16.79 20.80 8.82
CA GLU A 453 -16.63 21.61 7.62
C GLU A 453 -17.83 21.55 6.65
N ALA A 454 -18.95 20.96 7.06
CA ALA A 454 -20.18 20.92 6.27
C ALA A 454 -20.70 22.33 5.95
N THR A 455 -21.12 22.53 4.69
CA THR A 455 -21.83 23.74 4.27
C THR A 455 -23.13 23.90 5.05
N PRO A 456 -23.71 25.11 5.16
CA PRO A 456 -24.97 25.31 5.88
C PRO A 456 -26.10 24.37 5.42
N ARG A 457 -26.20 24.12 4.11
CA ARG A 457 -27.20 23.23 3.52
C ARG A 457 -26.95 21.76 3.85
N GLU A 458 -25.68 21.33 3.84
CA GLU A 458 -25.33 19.96 4.26
C GLU A 458 -25.62 19.75 5.73
N ARG A 459 -25.32 20.76 6.57
CA ARG A 459 -25.58 20.69 8.01
C ARG A 459 -27.05 20.54 8.33
N GLU A 460 -27.92 21.34 7.72
CA GLU A 460 -29.37 21.26 7.91
C GLU A 460 -29.87 19.82 7.71
N HIS A 461 -29.47 19.18 6.62
CA HIS A 461 -29.84 17.79 6.35
C HIS A 461 -29.26 16.77 7.35
N LEU A 462 -28.00 16.97 7.77
CA LEU A 462 -27.38 16.10 8.78
C LEU A 462 -28.04 16.24 10.15
N VAL A 463 -28.44 17.46 10.51
CA VAL A 463 -29.15 17.74 11.75
C VAL A 463 -30.48 17.02 11.74
N GLU A 464 -31.24 17.08 10.65
CA GLU A 464 -32.48 16.31 10.47
C GLU A 464 -32.23 14.79 10.60
N GLU A 465 -31.21 14.26 9.92
CA GLU A 465 -30.90 12.84 9.93
C GLU A 465 -30.47 12.35 11.32
N ILE A 466 -29.56 13.06 11.98
CA ILE A 466 -29.07 12.74 13.32
C ILE A 466 -30.19 12.89 14.35
N ALA A 467 -31.01 13.95 14.25
CA ALA A 467 -32.17 14.14 15.11
C ALA A 467 -33.12 12.96 15.03
N LYS A 468 -33.38 12.47 13.81
CA LYS A 468 -34.21 11.28 13.57
C LYS A 468 -33.58 10.00 14.14
N GLN A 469 -32.29 9.76 13.90
CA GLN A 469 -31.59 8.58 14.40
C GLN A 469 -31.53 8.55 15.94
N LEU A 470 -31.35 9.71 16.57
CA LEU A 470 -31.20 9.82 18.03
C LEU A 470 -32.53 10.08 18.77
N GLY A 471 -33.63 10.32 18.05
CA GLY A 471 -34.91 10.73 18.65
C GLY A 471 -34.83 12.07 19.38
N LYS A 472 -34.05 13.02 18.86
CA LYS A 472 -33.82 14.37 19.43
C LYS A 472 -34.51 15.45 18.60
N LYS A 473 -34.66 16.66 19.15
CA LYS A 473 -35.13 17.80 18.37
C LYS A 473 -33.99 18.37 17.54
N GLU A 474 -34.26 18.79 16.30
CA GLU A 474 -33.27 19.42 15.42
C GLU A 474 -32.56 20.61 16.08
N GLY A 475 -33.29 21.45 16.81
CA GLY A 475 -32.70 22.57 17.55
C GLY A 475 -31.69 22.16 18.64
N GLU A 476 -31.89 21.02 19.30
CA GLU A 476 -30.93 20.48 20.27
C GLU A 476 -29.66 19.97 19.57
N VAL A 477 -29.84 19.34 18.40
CA VAL A 477 -28.75 18.83 17.56
C VAL A 477 -27.92 19.97 16.96
N GLU A 478 -28.56 21.03 16.46
CA GLU A 478 -27.86 22.22 15.95
C GLU A 478 -27.07 22.94 17.06
N GLN A 479 -27.64 23.05 18.27
CA GLN A 479 -26.94 23.63 19.41
C GLN A 479 -25.71 22.79 19.81
N ALA A 480 -25.86 21.47 19.90
CA ALA A 480 -24.76 20.56 20.18
C ALA A 480 -23.68 20.62 19.10
N TRP A 481 -24.06 20.76 17.83
CA TRP A 481 -23.13 20.94 16.71
C TRP A 481 -22.32 22.24 16.86
N ALA A 482 -22.97 23.35 17.19
CA ALA A 482 -22.30 24.64 17.37
C ALA A 482 -21.27 24.60 18.52
N GLU A 483 -21.63 23.99 19.67
CA GLU A 483 -20.71 23.81 20.81
C GLU A 483 -19.52 22.90 20.45
N ALA A 484 -19.79 21.80 19.75
CA ALA A 484 -18.76 20.88 19.28
C ALA A 484 -17.80 21.55 18.28
N ALA A 485 -18.33 22.35 17.34
CA ALA A 485 -17.53 23.08 16.37
C ALA A 485 -16.60 24.09 17.06
N GLU A 486 -17.07 24.79 18.09
CA GLU A 486 -16.22 25.72 18.84
C GLU A 486 -15.15 25.00 19.67
N SER A 487 -15.49 23.86 20.28
CA SER A 487 -14.52 23.00 20.97
C SER A 487 -13.41 22.51 20.02
N PHE A 488 -13.78 22.14 18.80
CA PHE A 488 -12.83 21.73 17.77
C PHE A 488 -11.94 22.88 17.29
N ARG A 489 -12.49 24.08 17.06
CA ARG A 489 -11.69 25.28 16.73
C ARG A 489 -10.74 25.65 17.84
N LEU A 490 -11.19 25.60 19.10
CA LEU A 490 -10.34 25.87 20.25
C LEU A 490 -9.17 24.89 20.30
N PHE A 491 -9.41 23.59 20.15
CA PHE A 491 -8.36 22.57 20.09
C PHE A 491 -7.32 22.86 18.99
N ARG A 492 -7.75 23.20 17.77
CA ARG A 492 -6.83 23.51 16.66
C ARG A 492 -5.99 24.76 16.94
N ARG A 493 -6.57 25.80 17.55
CA ARG A 493 -5.82 27.01 17.93
C ARG A 493 -4.83 26.75 19.07
N THR A 494 -5.22 26.00 20.10
CA THR A 494 -4.38 25.80 21.29
C THR A 494 -3.24 24.80 21.06
N THR A 495 -3.40 23.88 20.10
CA THR A 495 -2.35 22.93 19.73
C THR A 495 -1.44 23.43 18.60
N ARG A 496 -1.68 24.64 18.07
CA ARG A 496 -0.81 25.24 17.06
C ARG A 496 0.54 25.59 17.69
N VAL A 497 1.62 25.18 17.04
CA VAL A 497 2.99 25.45 17.47
C VAL A 497 3.73 26.06 16.29
N GLU A 498 4.27 27.26 16.48
CA GLU A 498 5.14 27.88 15.48
C GLU A 498 6.55 27.29 15.61
N PRO A 499 7.12 26.73 14.53
CA PRO A 499 8.46 26.17 14.58
C PRO A 499 9.49 27.27 14.81
N GLY A 500 10.44 27.02 15.72
CA GLY A 500 11.59 27.92 15.90
C GLY A 500 12.41 28.04 14.61
N ALA A 501 12.92 29.24 14.31
CA ALA A 501 13.58 29.52 13.03
C ALA A 501 14.89 28.76 12.81
N GLU A 502 15.61 28.40 13.88
CA GLU A 502 16.94 27.79 13.79
C GLU A 502 17.02 26.35 14.28
N ARG A 503 16.02 25.88 15.03
CA ARG A 503 15.99 24.51 15.53
C ARG A 503 15.62 23.53 14.42
N PRO A 504 16.30 22.37 14.31
CA PRO A 504 15.87 21.32 13.42
C PRO A 504 14.52 20.78 13.90
N THR A 505 13.53 20.76 13.01
CA THR A 505 12.17 20.34 13.34
C THR A 505 11.73 19.23 12.40
N ALA A 506 11.32 18.11 12.97
CA ALA A 506 10.73 17.00 12.23
C ALA A 506 9.21 17.21 12.16
N VAL A 507 8.66 17.24 10.95
CA VAL A 507 7.22 17.37 10.72
C VAL A 507 6.66 16.02 10.29
N LEU A 508 5.79 15.47 11.13
CA LEU A 508 5.12 14.20 10.89
C LEU A 508 4.05 14.38 9.81
N LEU A 509 4.28 13.77 8.66
CA LEU A 509 3.34 13.71 7.54
C LEU A 509 2.68 12.34 7.51
N GLY A 510 1.36 12.29 7.45
CA GLY A 510 0.63 11.03 7.41
C GLY A 510 -0.83 11.25 7.73
N LYS A 511 -1.53 10.14 8.00
CA LYS A 511 -2.88 10.23 8.55
C LYS A 511 -2.79 10.40 10.07
N PRO A 512 -3.65 11.20 10.72
CA PRO A 512 -3.62 11.44 12.16
C PRO A 512 -3.67 10.15 13.00
N TYR A 513 -4.45 9.16 12.54
CA TYR A 513 -4.53 7.84 13.16
C TYR A 513 -3.28 6.98 13.01
N ASN A 514 -2.29 7.42 12.21
CA ASN A 514 -0.95 6.85 12.19
C ASN A 514 0.01 7.71 13.01
N THR A 515 0.04 9.02 12.74
CA THR A 515 1.07 9.92 13.27
C THR A 515 0.91 10.16 14.75
N SER A 516 -0.32 10.18 15.26
CA SER A 516 -0.61 10.54 16.67
C SER A 516 -0.77 9.33 17.58
N ASP A 517 -0.89 8.12 17.03
CA ASP A 517 -1.02 6.90 17.82
C ASP A 517 0.37 6.35 18.21
N ARG A 518 0.73 6.44 19.50
CA ARG A 518 2.07 6.05 19.99
C ARG A 518 2.34 4.56 19.93
N PHE A 519 1.30 3.75 19.91
CA PHE A 519 1.45 2.31 19.76
C PHE A 519 1.77 1.96 18.31
N LEU A 520 1.04 2.57 17.37
CA LEU A 520 1.19 2.35 15.94
C LEU A 520 2.51 2.93 15.41
N ASN A 521 2.84 4.17 15.77
CA ASN A 521 4.07 4.83 15.33
C ASN A 521 5.32 4.44 16.15
N LEU A 522 5.19 3.53 17.12
CA LEU A 522 6.29 3.06 17.98
C LEU A 522 6.98 4.20 18.76
N ALA A 523 6.22 5.16 19.27
CA ALA A 523 6.70 6.35 19.97
C ALA A 523 7.73 7.17 19.15
N LEU A 524 7.53 7.24 17.82
CA LEU A 524 8.39 7.99 16.90
C LEU A 524 8.65 9.45 17.32
N PRO A 525 7.67 10.24 17.81
CA PRO A 525 7.93 11.60 18.30
C PRO A 525 9.05 11.65 19.36
N ALA A 526 8.98 10.78 20.38
CA ALA A 526 10.00 10.73 21.43
C ALA A 526 11.38 10.35 20.89
N LYS A 527 11.44 9.42 19.92
CA LYS A 527 12.70 9.01 19.28
C LYS A 527 13.35 10.15 18.48
N LEU A 528 12.56 10.98 17.81
CA LEU A 528 13.02 12.17 17.08
C LEU A 528 13.50 13.27 18.04
N ALA A 529 12.75 13.52 19.12
CA ALA A 529 13.13 14.47 20.16
C ALA A 529 14.48 14.13 20.80
N ARG A 530 14.72 12.83 21.07
CA ARG A 530 15.98 12.32 21.61
C ARG A 530 17.19 12.62 20.72
N VAL A 531 17.02 12.63 19.39
CA VAL A 531 18.09 12.96 18.43
C VAL A 531 18.16 14.46 18.09
N GLY A 532 17.51 15.31 18.90
CA GLY A 532 17.66 16.76 18.88
C GLY A 532 16.63 17.52 18.05
N PHE A 533 15.55 16.88 17.59
CA PHE A 533 14.52 17.52 16.76
C PHE A 533 13.31 17.96 17.57
N ASP A 534 12.83 19.19 17.37
CA ASP A 534 11.45 19.52 17.77
C ASP A 534 10.48 18.75 16.84
N VAL A 535 9.36 18.25 17.37
CA VAL A 535 8.43 17.41 16.60
C VAL A 535 7.08 18.09 16.42
N LEU A 536 6.68 18.31 15.17
CA LEU A 536 5.39 18.89 14.80
C LEU A 536 4.57 17.93 13.95
N TYR A 537 3.26 18.17 13.89
CA TYR A 537 2.32 17.45 13.05
C TYR A 537 1.92 18.30 11.84
N ALA A 538 1.61 17.67 10.71
CA ALA A 538 1.27 18.38 9.46
C ALA A 538 0.15 19.43 9.62
N ASP A 539 -0.82 19.18 10.49
CA ASP A 539 -1.95 20.08 10.75
C ASP A 539 -1.57 21.31 11.60
N GLN A 540 -0.45 21.26 12.34
CA GLN A 540 0.07 22.41 13.09
C GLN A 540 0.88 23.37 12.20
N LEU A 541 1.35 22.90 11.04
CA LEU A 541 2.13 23.69 10.08
C LEU A 541 1.23 24.47 9.11
N LEU A 542 0.00 24.01 8.90
CA LEU A 542 -0.92 24.56 7.91
C LEU A 542 -1.94 25.49 8.58
N ASP A 543 -2.16 26.66 7.98
CA ASP A 543 -3.27 27.55 8.34
C ASP A 543 -4.63 26.89 8.03
N ASP A 544 -5.74 27.50 8.50
CA ASP A 544 -7.10 26.98 8.28
C ASP A 544 -7.46 26.79 6.80
N ASP A 545 -6.88 27.60 5.91
CA ASP A 545 -7.05 27.48 4.45
C ASP A 545 -6.20 26.37 3.81
N GLY A 546 -5.30 25.74 4.58
CA GLY A 546 -4.50 24.58 4.19
C GLY A 546 -3.42 24.83 3.14
N GLY A 547 -3.32 26.05 2.58
CA GLY A 547 -2.39 26.40 1.51
C GLY A 547 -2.72 25.76 0.14
N ALA A 548 -2.05 26.23 -0.91
CA ALA A 548 -2.20 25.68 -2.26
C ALA A 548 -1.50 24.32 -2.38
N LEU A 549 -2.03 23.46 -3.25
CA LEU A 549 -1.34 22.21 -3.61
C LEU A 549 -0.11 22.53 -4.49
N PRO A 550 0.95 21.69 -4.43
CA PRO A 550 2.04 21.77 -5.38
C PRO A 550 1.52 21.67 -6.83
N PRO A 551 2.13 22.38 -7.80
CA PRO A 551 1.71 22.34 -9.20
C PRO A 551 1.63 20.90 -9.76
N GLY A 552 0.50 20.57 -10.40
CA GLY A 552 0.26 19.25 -10.98
C GLY A 552 -0.31 18.20 -10.02
N CYS A 553 -0.54 18.56 -8.75
CA CYS A 553 -1.13 17.67 -7.74
C CYS A 553 -2.66 17.82 -7.59
N ASP A 554 -3.32 18.62 -8.43
CA ASP A 554 -4.76 18.92 -8.30
C ASP A 554 -5.66 17.69 -8.41
N SER A 555 -5.21 16.69 -9.18
CA SER A 555 -5.88 15.42 -9.42
C SER A 555 -5.89 14.47 -8.22
N VAL A 556 -5.12 14.74 -7.16
CA VAL A 556 -5.10 13.91 -5.95
C VAL A 556 -6.42 14.08 -5.20
N THR A 557 -7.21 13.02 -5.10
CA THR A 557 -8.57 13.09 -4.56
C THR A 557 -8.62 13.00 -3.04
N TRP A 558 -7.67 12.29 -2.41
CA TRP A 558 -7.76 11.97 -0.99
C TRP A 558 -7.32 13.13 -0.09
N GLY A 559 -8.14 13.43 0.92
CA GLY A 559 -7.95 14.58 1.82
C GLY A 559 -6.62 14.61 2.56
N PHE A 560 -6.27 13.53 3.25
CA PHE A 560 -4.99 13.45 3.96
C PHE A 560 -3.79 13.49 3.01
N SER A 561 -3.91 12.92 1.81
CA SER A 561 -2.87 13.02 0.79
C SER A 561 -2.65 14.47 0.34
N ARG A 562 -3.74 15.22 0.11
CA ARG A 562 -3.69 16.65 -0.21
C ARG A 562 -3.04 17.44 0.92
N ARG A 563 -3.38 17.16 2.19
CA ARG A 563 -2.74 17.78 3.36
C ARG A 563 -1.23 17.52 3.41
N MET A 564 -0.80 16.27 3.19
CA MET A 564 0.63 15.93 3.14
C MET A 564 1.36 16.71 2.04
N LEU A 565 0.77 16.83 0.85
CA LEU A 565 1.35 17.57 -0.27
C LEU A 565 1.44 19.08 0.01
N ARG A 566 0.41 19.68 0.62
CA ARG A 566 0.43 21.07 1.08
C ARG A 566 1.52 21.32 2.11
N ALA A 567 1.61 20.46 3.14
CA ALA A 567 2.65 20.55 4.15
C ALA A 567 4.05 20.41 3.53
N THR A 568 4.20 19.59 2.50
CA THR A 568 5.45 19.45 1.75
C THR A 568 5.88 20.77 1.08
N GLY A 569 4.94 21.54 0.55
CA GLY A 569 5.20 22.89 0.03
C GLY A 569 5.75 23.84 1.10
N ALA A 570 5.18 23.82 2.31
CA ALA A 570 5.65 24.62 3.44
C ALA A 570 7.04 24.16 3.94
N LEU A 571 7.28 22.84 3.99
CA LEU A 571 8.57 22.26 4.35
C LEU A 571 9.69 22.69 3.40
N ARG A 572 9.41 22.77 2.11
CA ARG A 572 10.39 23.19 1.10
C ARG A 572 10.89 24.61 1.33
N ALA A 573 10.02 25.51 1.81
CA ALA A 573 10.33 26.92 1.97
C ALA A 573 11.28 27.22 3.15
N ARG A 574 11.50 26.28 4.07
CA ARG A 574 12.26 26.50 5.32
C ARG A 574 13.29 25.41 5.56
N ASP A 575 14.56 25.75 5.58
CA ASP A 575 15.67 24.76 5.62
C ASP A 575 15.70 23.88 6.85
N ASN A 576 15.24 24.40 8.00
CA ASN A 576 15.24 23.71 9.28
C ASN A 576 14.06 22.73 9.50
N LEU A 577 13.09 22.68 8.59
CA LEU A 577 11.97 21.75 8.67
C LEU A 577 12.19 20.51 7.80
N PHE A 578 12.01 19.32 8.35
CA PHE A 578 12.24 18.05 7.66
C PHE A 578 11.01 17.14 7.68
N ALA A 579 10.71 16.49 6.56
CA ALA A 579 9.58 15.58 6.47
C ALA A 579 9.90 14.23 7.12
N VAL A 580 9.03 13.77 8.01
CA VAL A 580 9.00 12.38 8.49
C VAL A 580 7.63 11.80 8.17
N VAL A 581 7.57 10.93 7.16
CA VAL A 581 6.34 10.40 6.61
C VAL A 581 6.00 9.04 7.23
N VAL A 582 4.78 8.89 7.76
CA VAL A 582 4.28 7.66 8.38
C VAL A 582 3.11 7.08 7.58
N SER A 583 3.35 5.97 6.90
CA SER A 583 2.36 5.20 6.14
C SER A 583 2.17 3.79 6.72
N ASN A 584 1.28 2.98 6.13
CA ASN A 584 1.07 1.58 6.51
C ASN A 584 1.16 0.66 5.30
N PHE A 585 1.53 -0.59 5.56
CA PHE A 585 1.42 -1.65 4.56
C PHE A 585 -0.04 -1.77 4.07
N GLY A 586 -0.21 -2.01 2.77
CA GLY A 586 -1.52 -2.09 2.12
C GLY A 586 -2.28 -0.76 1.98
N CYS A 587 -1.64 0.39 2.23
CA CYS A 587 -2.29 1.69 2.04
C CYS A 587 -2.39 2.08 0.55
N GLY A 588 -3.59 1.90 -0.04
CA GLY A 588 -3.89 2.26 -1.43
C GLY A 588 -3.53 3.71 -1.80
N PRO A 589 -4.03 4.74 -1.09
CA PRO A 589 -3.73 6.15 -1.39
C PRO A 589 -2.24 6.49 -1.37
N ASP A 590 -1.49 5.92 -0.41
CA ASP A 590 -0.07 6.21 -0.24
C ASP A 590 0.80 5.59 -1.32
N SER A 591 0.33 4.53 -1.98
CA SER A 591 1.03 3.94 -3.15
C SER A 591 1.19 4.94 -4.31
N PHE A 592 0.32 5.96 -4.40
CA PHE A 592 0.41 7.05 -5.38
C PHE A 592 0.89 8.37 -4.78
N THR A 593 0.60 8.63 -3.49
CA THR A 593 0.92 9.92 -2.84
C THR A 593 2.40 10.03 -2.45
N LEU A 594 3.01 8.97 -1.91
CA LEU A 594 4.38 9.04 -1.39
C LEU A 594 5.42 9.38 -2.48
N PRO A 595 5.36 8.82 -3.70
CA PRO A 595 6.26 9.24 -4.78
C PRO A 595 6.12 10.72 -5.16
N LEU A 596 4.93 11.32 -4.99
CA LEU A 596 4.74 12.75 -5.21
C LEU A 596 5.41 13.57 -4.10
N VAL A 597 5.23 13.18 -2.83
CA VAL A 597 5.87 13.83 -1.68
C VAL A 597 7.40 13.76 -1.80
N GLU A 598 7.96 12.58 -2.11
CA GLU A 598 9.41 12.39 -2.28
C GLU A 598 9.95 13.28 -3.42
N ALA A 599 9.22 13.38 -4.52
CA ALA A 599 9.62 14.22 -5.64
C ALA A 599 9.57 15.73 -5.35
N GLU A 600 8.58 16.18 -4.59
CA GLU A 600 8.46 17.59 -4.21
C GLU A 600 9.51 18.01 -3.18
N LEU A 601 9.96 17.08 -2.32
CA LEU A 601 11.06 17.28 -1.38
C LEU A 601 12.44 17.30 -2.05
N GLY A 602 12.63 16.52 -3.11
CA GLY A 602 13.90 16.42 -3.84
C GLY A 602 15.04 15.90 -2.95
N ASP A 603 16.20 16.56 -3.00
CA ASP A 603 17.38 16.16 -2.22
C ASP A 603 17.28 16.46 -0.72
N LYS A 604 16.25 17.22 -0.31
CA LYS A 604 16.08 17.61 1.08
C LYS A 604 15.92 16.35 1.95
N PRO A 605 16.67 16.22 3.06
CA PRO A 605 16.58 15.05 3.93
C PRO A 605 15.14 14.82 4.39
N SER A 606 14.70 13.57 4.25
CA SER A 606 13.37 13.14 4.66
C SER A 606 13.41 11.67 5.05
N LEU A 607 12.45 11.25 5.86
CA LEU A 607 12.35 9.88 6.34
C LEU A 607 10.99 9.31 6.01
N PHE A 608 10.94 8.21 5.25
CA PHE A 608 9.70 7.51 4.90
C PHE A 608 9.60 6.20 5.66
N LEU A 609 8.59 6.09 6.50
CA LEU A 609 8.33 4.92 7.34
C LEU A 609 7.02 4.27 6.92
N GLU A 610 7.00 2.95 6.91
CA GLU A 610 5.78 2.17 6.71
C GLU A 610 5.65 1.18 7.86
N MET A 611 4.51 1.26 8.55
CA MET A 611 4.19 0.44 9.70
C MET A 611 3.37 -0.77 9.28
N ASP A 612 3.57 -1.88 9.97
CA ASP A 612 2.84 -3.14 9.83
C ASP A 612 2.57 -3.75 11.22
N GLU A 613 2.02 -4.96 11.27
CA GLU A 613 1.72 -5.66 12.52
C GLU A 613 2.99 -6.11 13.26
N HIS A 614 4.13 -6.20 12.56
CA HIS A 614 5.40 -6.66 13.09
C HIS A 614 6.19 -5.47 13.65
N ARG A 615 6.10 -5.29 14.97
CA ARG A 615 6.65 -4.14 15.70
C ARG A 615 8.20 -4.13 15.75
N ALA A 616 8.86 -3.82 14.63
CA ALA A 616 10.33 -3.87 14.47
C ALA A 616 11.06 -2.60 14.97
N ASP A 617 11.08 -2.39 16.29
CA ASP A 617 11.58 -1.14 16.91
C ASP A 617 13.08 -0.83 16.66
N ALA A 618 13.96 -1.82 16.77
CA ALA A 618 15.40 -1.62 16.57
C ALA A 618 15.75 -1.13 15.15
N GLY A 619 14.96 -1.54 14.15
CA GLY A 619 15.06 -1.04 12.79
C GLY A 619 14.63 0.41 12.66
N LEU A 620 13.63 0.85 13.44
CA LEU A 620 13.15 2.22 13.46
C LEU A 620 14.18 3.18 14.07
N ASP A 621 14.79 2.83 15.21
CA ASP A 621 15.82 3.67 15.84
C ASP A 621 17.00 3.94 14.90
N THR A 622 17.44 2.92 14.17
CA THR A 622 18.53 3.04 13.19
C THR A 622 18.17 3.99 12.05
N ARG A 623 16.93 3.95 11.55
CA ARG A 623 16.44 4.88 10.53
C ARG A 623 16.36 6.32 11.05
N VAL A 624 15.88 6.52 12.28
CA VAL A 624 15.78 7.85 12.91
C VAL A 624 17.15 8.47 13.12
N GLU A 625 18.13 7.71 13.62
CA GLU A 625 19.50 8.19 13.82
C GLU A 625 20.20 8.56 12.50
N ALA A 626 20.11 7.70 11.49
CA ALA A 626 20.70 7.97 10.17
C ALA A 626 20.05 9.20 9.50
N PHE A 627 18.72 9.33 9.61
CA PHE A 627 18.00 10.53 9.16
C PHE A 627 18.48 11.79 9.89
N ALA A 628 18.58 11.75 11.22
CA ALA A 628 19.01 12.90 12.02
C ALA A 628 20.41 13.38 11.62
N GLN A 629 21.37 12.46 11.46
CA GLN A 629 22.73 12.81 11.01
C GLN A 629 22.72 13.48 9.64
N ARG A 630 21.98 12.92 8.67
CA ARG A 630 21.82 13.50 7.33
C ARG A 630 21.22 14.90 7.38
N ALA A 631 20.17 15.09 8.16
CA ALA A 631 19.47 16.37 8.30
C ALA A 631 20.31 17.44 9.01
N LEU A 632 21.01 17.10 10.10
CA LEU A 632 21.90 18.03 10.79
C LEU A 632 23.08 18.46 9.91
N ARG A 633 23.65 17.52 9.14
CA ARG A 633 24.71 17.84 8.17
C ARG A 633 24.22 18.74 7.05
N TRP A 634 23.02 18.49 6.54
CA TRP A 634 22.37 19.37 5.56
C TRP A 634 22.25 20.81 6.07
N LEU A 635 21.83 21.01 7.33
CA LEU A 635 21.79 22.34 7.94
C LEU A 635 23.16 22.97 8.05
N ALA A 636 24.17 22.22 8.50
CA ALA A 636 25.54 22.72 8.58
C ALA A 636 26.05 23.19 7.22
N MET A 637 25.80 22.43 6.15
CA MET A 637 26.18 22.80 4.78
C MET A 637 25.44 24.05 4.29
N ARG A 638 24.11 24.14 4.52
CA ARG A 638 23.33 25.32 4.12
C ARG A 638 23.69 26.58 4.90
N ARG A 639 24.11 26.44 6.17
CA ARG A 639 24.64 27.56 6.96
C ARG A 639 26.01 28.02 6.46
N ALA A 640 26.88 27.08 6.08
CA ALA A 640 28.23 27.39 5.59
C ALA A 640 28.24 28.01 4.18
N ALA A 641 27.27 27.65 3.34
CA ALA A 641 27.06 28.24 2.02
C ALA A 641 25.55 28.43 1.79
N PRO A 642 24.98 29.60 2.14
CA PRO A 642 23.60 29.93 1.83
C PRO A 642 23.48 30.02 0.31
N SER A 643 23.10 28.92 -0.35
CA SER A 643 22.84 28.97 -1.78
C SER A 643 21.60 29.81 -2.03
N ALA A 644 21.56 30.50 -3.18
CA ALA A 644 20.31 31.03 -3.70
C ALA A 644 19.23 29.94 -3.64
N GLN A 645 18.00 30.32 -3.31
CA GLN A 645 16.87 29.39 -3.27
C GLN A 645 16.88 28.52 -4.53
N PRO A 646 16.68 27.20 -4.42
CA PRO A 646 16.60 26.35 -5.59
C PRO A 646 15.50 26.90 -6.50
N VAL A 647 15.91 27.46 -7.64
CA VAL A 647 15.00 27.91 -8.69
C VAL A 647 14.40 26.65 -9.26
N ILE A 648 13.17 26.35 -8.86
CA ILE A 648 12.37 25.33 -9.50
C ILE A 648 12.07 25.86 -10.89
N PRO A 649 12.48 25.19 -11.98
CA PRO A 649 11.89 25.51 -13.26
C PRO A 649 10.39 25.34 -13.12
N ALA A 650 9.63 26.42 -13.28
CA ALA A 650 8.18 26.38 -13.22
C ALA A 650 7.72 25.22 -14.11
N ARG A 651 7.11 24.19 -13.52
CA ARG A 651 6.46 23.15 -14.29
C ARG A 651 5.38 23.87 -15.08
N LYS A 652 5.56 23.95 -16.39
CA LYS A 652 4.51 24.45 -17.28
C LYS A 652 3.29 23.59 -17.00
N SER A 653 2.16 24.21 -16.69
CA SER A 653 0.90 23.48 -16.67
C SER A 653 0.75 22.85 -18.06
N PRO A 654 0.49 21.54 -18.17
CA PRO A 654 0.23 20.91 -19.46
C PRO A 654 -1.19 21.32 -19.88
N ALA A 655 -1.38 22.58 -20.25
CA ALA A 655 -2.68 23.15 -20.61
C ALA A 655 -2.87 23.28 -22.14
N GLU A 656 -1.90 22.86 -22.96
CA GLU A 656 -1.98 23.10 -24.41
C GLU A 656 -1.66 21.88 -25.29
N ALA A 657 -1.21 20.76 -24.70
CA ALA A 657 -0.80 19.56 -25.45
C ALA A 657 -1.95 18.64 -25.89
N ASP A 658 -3.18 18.84 -25.40
CA ASP A 658 -4.28 17.89 -25.62
C ASP A 658 -4.98 17.98 -26.98
N ARG A 659 -4.51 18.87 -27.87
CA ARG A 659 -4.94 18.96 -29.28
C ARG A 659 -4.09 18.10 -30.23
N ALA A 660 -3.63 16.93 -29.78
CA ALA A 660 -2.88 16.03 -30.64
C ALA A 660 -3.77 15.46 -31.77
N ARG A 661 -3.42 15.78 -33.04
CA ARG A 661 -3.93 15.15 -34.27
C ARG A 661 -3.17 13.85 -34.62
N GLY A 662 -2.67 13.14 -33.61
CA GLY A 662 -1.84 11.93 -33.78
C GLY A 662 -2.62 10.62 -33.59
N GLU A 663 -1.90 9.50 -33.56
CA GLU A 663 -2.47 8.17 -33.38
C GLU A 663 -2.97 7.96 -31.93
N TYR A 664 -4.15 7.36 -31.78
CA TYR A 664 -4.68 6.88 -30.50
C TYR A 664 -4.20 5.46 -30.22
N LEU A 665 -3.56 5.29 -29.07
CA LEU A 665 -3.09 4.01 -28.55
C LEU A 665 -4.02 3.58 -27.41
N LEU A 666 -4.68 2.44 -27.59
CA LEU A 666 -5.62 1.89 -26.63
C LEU A 666 -4.97 0.65 -26.00
N PRO A 667 -4.57 0.68 -24.72
CA PRO A 667 -4.11 -0.54 -24.07
C PRO A 667 -5.23 -1.56 -23.99
N LEU A 668 -4.87 -2.84 -23.93
CA LEU A 668 -5.85 -3.90 -23.76
C LEU A 668 -6.28 -3.97 -22.28
N PHE A 669 -7.06 -2.99 -21.84
CA PHE A 669 -7.72 -3.05 -20.53
C PHE A 669 -8.81 -4.12 -20.49
N SER A 670 -9.51 -4.30 -21.61
CA SER A 670 -10.39 -5.41 -21.95
C SER A 670 -10.70 -5.35 -23.44
N ASP A 671 -11.43 -6.32 -23.99
CA ASP A 671 -11.84 -6.31 -25.40
C ASP A 671 -12.69 -5.08 -25.78
N HIS A 672 -13.25 -4.37 -24.79
CA HIS A 672 -13.93 -3.08 -25.01
C HIS A 672 -13.01 -2.01 -25.62
N ALA A 673 -11.68 -2.15 -25.53
CA ALA A 673 -10.73 -1.30 -26.25
C ALA A 673 -11.03 -1.27 -27.76
N HIS A 674 -11.56 -2.35 -28.34
CA HIS A 674 -11.99 -2.38 -29.74
C HIS A 674 -13.21 -1.49 -30.02
N ALA A 675 -14.14 -1.34 -29.06
CA ALA A 675 -15.26 -0.40 -29.20
C ALA A 675 -14.80 1.06 -29.15
N PHE A 676 -13.80 1.37 -28.30
CA PHE A 676 -13.15 2.69 -28.31
C PHE A 676 -12.46 2.96 -29.65
N ALA A 677 -11.73 1.97 -30.18
CA ALA A 677 -11.08 2.09 -31.49
C ALA A 677 -12.09 2.32 -32.62
N GLY A 678 -13.20 1.56 -32.64
CA GLY A 678 -14.28 1.71 -33.62
C GLY A 678 -14.94 3.08 -33.56
N ALA A 679 -15.26 3.56 -32.37
CA ALA A 679 -15.85 4.90 -32.18
C ALA A 679 -14.88 6.02 -32.61
N LEU A 680 -13.60 5.93 -32.26
CA LEU A 680 -12.59 6.92 -32.67
C LEU A 680 -12.39 6.94 -34.19
N ARG A 681 -12.39 5.78 -34.84
CA ARG A 681 -12.30 5.68 -36.31
C ARG A 681 -13.51 6.28 -37.02
N ALA A 682 -14.70 6.21 -36.42
CA ALA A 682 -15.90 6.87 -36.94
C ALA A 682 -15.76 8.39 -37.00
N GLU A 683 -14.99 8.97 -36.07
CA GLU A 683 -14.62 10.40 -36.05
C GLU A 683 -13.43 10.72 -36.97
N GLY A 684 -12.95 9.75 -37.75
CA GLY A 684 -11.80 9.90 -38.65
C GLY A 684 -10.43 9.82 -37.96
N ALA A 685 -10.36 9.42 -36.69
CA ALA A 685 -9.09 9.28 -35.97
C ALA A 685 -8.39 7.95 -36.29
N THR A 686 -7.05 7.97 -36.32
CA THR A 686 -6.26 6.73 -36.37
C THR A 686 -6.18 6.15 -34.96
N ALA A 687 -6.69 4.94 -34.76
CA ALA A 687 -6.67 4.27 -33.46
C ALA A 687 -6.24 2.81 -33.59
N ARG A 688 -5.32 2.35 -32.72
CA ARG A 688 -4.95 0.94 -32.58
C ARG A 688 -5.08 0.43 -31.15
N VAL A 689 -5.47 -0.83 -31.03
CA VAL A 689 -5.49 -1.56 -29.77
C VAL A 689 -4.15 -2.27 -29.62
N LEU A 690 -3.51 -2.12 -28.47
CA LEU A 690 -2.25 -2.78 -28.13
C LEU A 690 -2.50 -4.27 -27.81
N PRO A 691 -1.50 -5.15 -28.02
CA PRO A 691 -1.62 -6.55 -27.62
C PRO A 691 -1.74 -6.69 -26.09
N PRO A 692 -2.20 -7.85 -25.58
CA PRO A 692 -2.17 -8.13 -24.15
C PRO A 692 -0.76 -7.96 -23.57
N PRO A 693 -0.60 -7.36 -22.37
CA PRO A 693 0.70 -7.22 -21.74
C PRO A 693 1.27 -8.59 -21.38
N SER A 694 2.50 -8.86 -21.78
CA SER A 694 3.20 -10.08 -21.35
C SER A 694 3.60 -9.99 -19.87
N ALA A 695 3.84 -11.13 -19.23
CA ALA A 695 4.36 -11.17 -17.85
C ALA A 695 5.65 -10.34 -17.68
N GLN A 696 6.49 -10.28 -18.72
CA GLN A 696 7.71 -9.46 -18.74
C GLN A 696 7.41 -7.97 -18.69
N ILE A 697 6.36 -7.52 -19.39
CA ILE A 697 5.93 -6.11 -19.40
C ILE A 697 5.42 -5.70 -18.01
N ILE A 698 4.60 -6.56 -17.39
CA ILE A 698 4.08 -6.33 -16.03
C ILE A 698 5.23 -6.26 -15.02
N GLN A 699 6.18 -7.18 -15.10
CA GLN A 699 7.35 -7.19 -14.22
C GLN A 699 8.19 -5.92 -14.40
N ALA A 700 8.43 -5.48 -15.63
CA ALA A 700 9.14 -4.22 -15.90
C ALA A 700 8.40 -2.99 -15.32
N ALA A 701 7.06 -3.00 -15.32
CA ALA A 701 6.27 -1.94 -14.69
C ALA A 701 6.37 -1.97 -13.16
N VAL A 702 6.48 -3.16 -12.56
CA VAL A 702 6.66 -3.34 -11.11
C VAL A 702 8.00 -2.81 -10.66
N GLU A 703 9.07 -3.13 -11.38
CA GLU A 703 10.42 -2.58 -11.14
C GLU A 703 10.41 -1.05 -11.15
N HIS A 704 9.62 -0.45 -12.05
CA HIS A 704 9.55 1.01 -12.20
C HIS A 704 8.64 1.70 -11.17
N SER A 705 7.58 1.02 -10.73
CA SER A 705 6.55 1.58 -9.83
C SER A 705 6.75 1.22 -8.35
N GLY A 706 7.69 0.31 -8.04
CA GLY A 706 7.97 -0.20 -6.70
C GLY A 706 6.96 -1.26 -6.22
N GLY A 707 6.05 -1.71 -7.10
CA GLY A 707 5.15 -2.83 -6.85
C GLY A 707 4.09 -2.60 -5.77
N LYS A 708 3.71 -1.35 -5.50
CA LYS A 708 2.72 -0.99 -4.46
C LYS A 708 1.35 -0.64 -5.00
N GLN A 709 1.30 -0.11 -6.21
CA GLN A 709 0.07 0.20 -6.93
C GLN A 709 -0.61 -1.11 -7.31
N CYS A 710 -1.93 -1.05 -7.50
CA CYS A 710 -2.72 -2.20 -7.89
C CYS A 710 -2.27 -2.76 -9.25
N HIS A 711 -2.35 -4.08 -9.42
CA HIS A 711 -1.87 -4.79 -10.61
C HIS A 711 -2.38 -4.22 -11.95
N PRO A 712 -3.65 -3.78 -12.08
CA PRO A 712 -4.12 -3.11 -13.30
C PRO A 712 -3.33 -1.87 -13.70
N PHE A 713 -2.85 -1.07 -12.73
CA PHE A 713 -1.96 0.06 -13.03
C PHE A 713 -0.66 -0.41 -13.66
N GLN A 714 -0.08 -1.50 -13.14
CA GLN A 714 1.18 -2.05 -13.62
C GLN A 714 1.04 -2.57 -15.05
N ALA A 715 -0.06 -3.26 -15.36
CA ALA A 715 -0.37 -3.70 -16.72
C ALA A 715 -0.44 -2.50 -17.69
N LEU A 716 -1.23 -1.47 -17.34
CA LEU A 716 -1.43 -0.29 -18.19
C LEU A 716 -0.17 0.58 -18.32
N ALA A 717 0.55 0.83 -17.23
CA ALA A 717 1.78 1.61 -17.28
C ALA A 717 2.89 0.84 -18.01
N GLY A 718 2.94 -0.48 -17.82
CA GLY A 718 3.95 -1.37 -18.39
C GLY A 718 4.00 -1.32 -19.92
N ASP A 719 2.86 -1.46 -20.60
CA ASP A 719 2.79 -1.43 -22.07
C ASP A 719 3.41 -0.16 -22.64
N LEU A 720 3.06 0.98 -22.04
CA LEU A 720 3.53 2.28 -22.48
C LEU A 720 5.03 2.46 -22.22
N LEU A 721 5.50 2.07 -21.03
CA LEU A 721 6.92 2.10 -20.66
C LEU A 721 7.75 1.21 -21.59
N HIS A 722 7.22 0.04 -21.95
CA HIS A 722 7.87 -0.91 -22.83
C HIS A 722 8.02 -0.36 -24.26
N LEU A 723 6.95 0.20 -24.83
CA LEU A 723 6.98 0.87 -26.13
C LEU A 723 7.95 2.07 -26.13
N ALA A 724 7.95 2.86 -25.06
CA ALA A 724 8.85 4.00 -24.92
C ALA A 724 10.33 3.57 -24.91
N ARG A 725 10.68 2.53 -24.13
CA ARG A 725 12.05 2.02 -24.02
C ARG A 725 12.58 1.41 -25.32
N ARG A 726 11.71 0.81 -26.14
CA ARG A 726 12.08 0.25 -27.45
C ARG A 726 12.11 1.28 -28.58
N GLY A 727 11.73 2.53 -28.32
CA GLY A 727 11.60 3.55 -29.35
C GLY A 727 10.41 3.31 -30.31
N GLU A 728 9.47 2.44 -29.94
CA GLU A 728 8.29 2.06 -30.73
C GLU A 728 7.07 2.96 -30.44
N LEU A 729 7.15 3.80 -29.41
CA LEU A 729 6.07 4.72 -29.04
C LEU A 729 6.03 5.92 -30.01
N PRO A 730 4.97 6.08 -30.83
CA PRO A 730 4.88 7.14 -31.85
C PRO A 730 4.91 8.53 -31.26
N ARG A 731 5.32 9.51 -32.08
CA ARG A 731 5.29 10.92 -31.71
C ARG A 731 3.87 11.47 -31.73
N ASN A 732 3.54 12.38 -30.82
CA ASN A 732 2.23 13.03 -30.73
C ASN A 732 1.06 12.04 -30.57
N ALA A 733 1.32 10.83 -30.06
CA ALA A 733 0.29 9.84 -29.81
C ALA A 733 -0.56 10.21 -28.59
N THR A 734 -1.79 9.70 -28.53
CA THR A 734 -2.66 9.79 -27.35
C THR A 734 -2.91 8.39 -26.78
N TYR A 735 -2.44 8.14 -25.56
CA TYR A 735 -2.69 6.90 -24.83
C TYR A 735 -4.00 7.03 -24.05
N LEU A 736 -5.02 6.23 -24.41
CA LEU A 736 -6.40 6.40 -23.95
C LEU A 736 -6.95 5.16 -23.26
N PHE A 737 -7.51 5.30 -22.07
CA PHE A 737 -8.22 4.23 -21.35
C PHE A 737 -9.34 4.79 -20.45
N PRO A 738 -10.40 4.01 -20.16
CA PRO A 738 -11.46 4.45 -19.27
C PRO A 738 -10.98 4.54 -17.82
N VAL A 739 -11.44 5.56 -17.10
CA VAL A 739 -11.25 5.73 -15.66
C VAL A 739 -12.59 6.05 -15.00
N SER A 740 -12.75 5.68 -13.73
CA SER A 740 -13.91 6.11 -12.95
C SER A 740 -13.56 7.34 -12.09
N GLY A 741 -14.57 8.14 -11.77
CA GLY A 741 -14.50 9.05 -10.63
C GLY A 741 -14.48 8.28 -9.30
N GLY A 742 -14.37 9.01 -8.18
CA GLY A 742 -14.50 8.46 -6.83
C GLY A 742 -13.19 8.36 -6.05
N THR A 743 -13.13 7.40 -5.14
CA THR A 743 -12.03 7.25 -4.16
C THR A 743 -11.11 6.07 -4.46
N CYS A 744 -11.42 5.33 -5.52
CA CYS A 744 -10.57 4.30 -6.10
C CYS A 744 -9.22 4.88 -6.61
N PRO A 745 -8.08 4.15 -6.47
CA PRO A 745 -6.79 4.57 -6.99
C PRO A 745 -6.72 4.74 -8.51
N ILE A 746 -7.70 4.25 -9.28
CA ILE A 746 -7.78 4.43 -10.74
C ILE A 746 -7.74 5.90 -11.15
N THR A 747 -8.24 6.80 -10.29
CA THR A 747 -8.18 8.26 -10.48
C THR A 747 -6.76 8.80 -10.60
N GLN A 748 -5.75 8.07 -10.09
CA GLN A 748 -4.35 8.47 -10.11
C GLN A 748 -3.54 7.85 -11.25
N TYR A 749 -4.14 7.02 -12.10
CA TYR A 749 -3.39 6.32 -13.15
C TYR A 749 -2.83 7.31 -14.19
N VAL A 750 -3.68 8.17 -14.72
CA VAL A 750 -3.32 9.18 -15.73
C VAL A 750 -2.19 10.10 -15.27
N PRO A 751 -2.30 10.83 -14.12
CA PRO A 751 -1.23 11.73 -13.70
C PRO A 751 0.08 11.00 -13.44
N THR A 752 0.03 9.76 -12.93
CA THR A 752 1.22 8.96 -12.66
C THR A 752 1.91 8.50 -13.94
N ILE A 753 1.16 7.98 -14.92
CA ILE A 753 1.70 7.55 -16.22
C ILE A 753 2.30 8.75 -16.97
N ARG A 754 1.63 9.91 -16.97
CA ARG A 754 2.14 11.14 -17.59
C ARG A 754 3.50 11.53 -17.01
N ARG A 755 3.63 11.49 -15.69
CA ARG A 755 4.89 11.77 -15.00
C ARG A 755 6.00 10.77 -15.35
N TYR A 756 5.66 9.50 -15.55
CA TYR A 756 6.64 8.52 -16.02
C TYR A 756 7.14 8.84 -17.43
N LEU A 757 6.26 9.26 -18.34
CA LEU A 757 6.66 9.73 -19.67
C LEU A 757 7.55 10.98 -19.61
N GLU A 758 7.23 11.94 -18.73
CA GLU A 758 8.08 13.12 -18.50
C GLU A 758 9.49 12.71 -18.07
N GLY A 759 9.60 11.74 -17.15
CA GLY A 759 10.88 11.17 -16.73
C GLY A 759 11.66 10.45 -17.84
N LEU A 760 10.98 10.00 -18.90
CA LEU A 760 11.57 9.41 -20.10
C LEU A 760 11.79 10.44 -21.22
N GLY A 761 11.50 11.73 -20.99
CA GLY A 761 11.60 12.78 -22.01
C GLY A 761 10.54 12.70 -23.11
N ARG A 762 9.45 11.94 -22.91
CA ARG A 762 8.35 11.74 -23.87
C ARG A 762 7.15 12.64 -23.57
N THR A 763 7.39 13.95 -23.51
CA THR A 763 6.35 14.98 -23.28
C THR A 763 5.45 15.21 -24.50
N ASP A 764 5.82 14.64 -25.64
CA ASP A 764 5.05 14.67 -26.89
C ASP A 764 3.85 13.72 -26.89
N VAL A 765 3.77 12.77 -25.93
CA VAL A 765 2.68 11.80 -25.84
C VAL A 765 1.66 12.26 -24.82
N SER A 766 0.38 12.39 -25.23
CA SER A 766 -0.71 12.66 -24.30
C SER A 766 -1.19 11.37 -23.64
N VAL A 767 -1.58 11.46 -22.37
CA VAL A 767 -2.25 10.40 -21.62
C VAL A 767 -3.60 10.92 -21.20
N MET A 768 -4.64 10.20 -21.63
CA MET A 768 -6.03 10.55 -21.43
C MET A 768 -6.75 9.41 -20.71
N GLY A 769 -7.21 9.70 -19.48
CA GLY A 769 -8.23 8.89 -18.82
C GLY A 769 -9.57 9.54 -19.07
N THR A 770 -10.53 8.78 -19.55
CA THR A 770 -11.83 9.33 -19.91
C THR A 770 -12.88 8.97 -18.86
N THR A 771 -13.46 9.99 -18.21
CA THR A 771 -14.81 9.86 -17.63
C THR A 771 -15.87 10.16 -18.70
N SER A 772 -17.13 9.80 -18.46
CA SER A 772 -18.22 10.10 -19.41
C SER A 772 -18.43 11.60 -19.64
N GLY A 773 -18.01 12.45 -18.68
CA GLY A 773 -18.03 13.92 -18.83
C GLY A 773 -16.96 14.42 -19.78
N ASP A 774 -15.71 13.96 -19.63
CA ASP A 774 -14.58 14.38 -20.45
C ASP A 774 -14.76 14.01 -21.93
N ILE A 775 -15.33 12.83 -22.18
CA ILE A 775 -15.63 12.38 -23.56
C ILE A 775 -16.73 13.25 -24.18
N LEU A 776 -17.78 13.57 -23.42
CA LEU A 776 -18.89 14.38 -23.91
C LEU A 776 -18.41 15.78 -24.30
N GLU A 777 -17.54 16.39 -23.48
CA GLU A 777 -16.95 17.70 -23.77
C GLU A 777 -16.06 17.67 -25.02
N ARG A 778 -15.28 16.59 -25.21
CA ARG A 778 -14.31 16.51 -26.31
C ARG A 778 -14.89 16.05 -27.66
N PHE A 779 -15.78 15.06 -27.65
CA PHE A 779 -16.28 14.40 -28.87
C PHE A 779 -17.79 14.57 -29.09
N GLY A 780 -18.50 15.16 -28.13
CA GLY A 780 -19.94 15.40 -28.24
C GLY A 780 -20.81 14.16 -28.02
N PRO A 781 -22.14 14.35 -28.03
CA PRO A 781 -23.10 13.30 -27.66
C PRO A 781 -23.19 12.16 -28.69
N GLY A 782 -22.97 12.43 -29.98
CA GLY A 782 -23.00 11.41 -31.03
C GLY A 782 -21.94 10.32 -30.82
N PHE A 783 -20.73 10.72 -30.46
CA PHE A 783 -19.64 9.81 -30.11
C PHE A 783 -19.98 8.96 -28.88
N ILE A 784 -20.51 9.57 -27.81
CA ILE A 784 -20.93 8.86 -26.59
C ILE A 784 -21.95 7.76 -26.90
N LEU A 785 -22.94 8.05 -27.74
CA LEU A 785 -23.95 7.07 -28.14
C LEU A 785 -23.32 5.93 -28.96
N ASN A 786 -22.46 6.26 -29.93
CA ASN A 786 -21.76 5.25 -30.74
C ASN A 786 -20.84 4.37 -29.89
N LEU A 787 -20.08 4.97 -28.97
CA LEU A 787 -19.22 4.26 -28.03
C LEU A 787 -20.04 3.36 -27.10
N GLY A 788 -21.11 3.90 -26.51
CA GLY A 788 -22.01 3.16 -25.61
C GLY A 788 -22.62 1.93 -26.28
N ARG A 789 -23.04 2.06 -27.55
CA ARG A 789 -23.50 0.95 -28.39
C ARG A 789 -22.45 -0.15 -28.53
N GLY A 790 -21.22 0.21 -28.90
CA GLY A 790 -20.12 -0.75 -29.05
C GLY A 790 -19.72 -1.41 -27.73
N VAL A 791 -19.63 -0.62 -26.66
CA VAL A 791 -19.31 -1.13 -25.31
C VAL A 791 -20.36 -2.15 -24.88
N ALA A 792 -21.65 -1.83 -24.99
CA ALA A 792 -22.73 -2.75 -24.65
C ALA A 792 -22.72 -4.01 -25.52
N ALA A 793 -22.45 -3.89 -26.82
CA ALA A 793 -22.37 -5.03 -27.72
C ALA A 793 -21.19 -5.96 -27.38
N ILE A 794 -19.99 -5.41 -27.11
CA ILE A 794 -18.83 -6.21 -26.72
C ILE A 794 -19.07 -6.85 -25.34
N GLU A 795 -19.68 -6.15 -24.39
CA GLU A 795 -20.07 -6.71 -23.09
C GLU A 795 -20.96 -7.96 -23.24
N TYR A 796 -21.99 -7.89 -24.11
CA TYR A 796 -22.86 -9.03 -24.38
C TYR A 796 -22.18 -10.14 -25.19
N LEU A 797 -21.29 -9.81 -26.13
CA LEU A 797 -20.46 -10.82 -26.81
C LEU A 797 -19.54 -11.56 -25.83
N LEU A 798 -18.94 -10.84 -24.87
CA LEU A 798 -18.03 -11.40 -23.89
C LEU A 798 -18.77 -12.36 -22.95
N ARG A 799 -20.00 -12.02 -22.52
CA ARG A 799 -20.86 -12.98 -21.82
C ARG A 799 -21.23 -14.17 -22.69
N GLY A 800 -21.54 -13.94 -23.97
CA GLY A 800 -21.88 -14.99 -24.92
C GLY A 800 -20.74 -15.98 -25.10
N ARG A 801 -19.50 -15.48 -25.13
CA ARG A 801 -18.29 -16.30 -25.14
C ARG A 801 -18.29 -17.27 -23.95
N PHE A 802 -18.51 -16.79 -22.74
CA PHE A 802 -18.47 -17.61 -21.53
C PHE A 802 -19.70 -18.51 -21.31
N GLU A 803 -20.87 -18.14 -21.86
CA GLU A 803 -22.06 -19.00 -21.84
C GLU A 803 -22.03 -20.11 -22.91
N LEU A 804 -21.26 -19.93 -23.99
CA LEU A 804 -21.20 -20.88 -25.11
C LEU A 804 -19.96 -21.76 -25.10
N ARG A 805 -18.78 -21.22 -24.80
CA ARG A 805 -17.49 -21.94 -24.84
C ARG A 805 -17.47 -23.23 -24.00
N PRO A 806 -18.08 -23.30 -22.79
CA PRO A 806 -18.13 -24.54 -22.03
C PRO A 806 -18.86 -25.69 -22.74
N TYR A 807 -19.68 -25.38 -23.75
CA TYR A 807 -20.51 -26.33 -24.48
C TYR A 807 -20.08 -26.51 -25.93
N GLU A 808 -18.99 -25.88 -26.38
CA GLU A 808 -18.57 -25.96 -27.78
C GLU A 808 -18.28 -27.41 -28.21
N VAL A 809 -18.76 -27.79 -29.39
CA VAL A 809 -18.51 -29.13 -29.94
C VAL A 809 -17.07 -29.25 -30.45
N VAL A 810 -16.60 -28.21 -31.15
CA VAL A 810 -15.23 -28.09 -31.66
C VAL A 810 -14.45 -27.10 -30.81
N LYS A 811 -13.39 -27.57 -30.14
CA LYS A 811 -12.58 -26.73 -29.24
C LYS A 811 -12.02 -25.49 -29.96
N GLY A 812 -12.16 -24.33 -29.32
CA GLY A 812 -11.73 -23.02 -29.81
C GLY A 812 -12.62 -22.41 -30.91
N SER A 813 -13.77 -23.01 -31.23
CA SER A 813 -14.70 -22.45 -32.22
C SER A 813 -15.39 -21.19 -31.72
N VAL A 814 -15.76 -21.16 -30.43
CA VAL A 814 -16.36 -19.97 -29.80
C VAL A 814 -15.36 -18.82 -29.73
N ASP A 815 -14.10 -19.09 -29.37
CA ASP A 815 -13.06 -18.05 -29.29
C ASP A 815 -12.76 -17.43 -30.67
N ARG A 816 -12.72 -18.25 -31.74
CA ARG A 816 -12.57 -17.74 -33.11
C ARG A 816 -13.76 -16.87 -33.54
N ALA A 817 -14.99 -17.35 -33.32
CA ALA A 817 -16.20 -16.60 -33.65
C ALA A 817 -16.29 -15.29 -32.86
N TYR A 818 -15.93 -15.31 -31.58
CA TYR A 818 -15.89 -14.14 -30.71
C TYR A 818 -14.87 -13.10 -31.19
N ALA A 819 -13.64 -13.52 -31.51
CA ALA A 819 -12.61 -12.62 -32.01
C ALA A 819 -13.04 -11.90 -33.30
N GLU A 820 -13.69 -12.61 -34.23
CA GLU A 820 -14.24 -12.03 -35.45
C GLU A 820 -15.45 -11.11 -35.15
N ALA A 821 -16.34 -11.54 -34.24
CA ALA A 821 -17.51 -10.77 -33.83
C ALA A 821 -17.14 -9.41 -33.21
N VAL A 822 -16.11 -9.35 -32.37
CA VAL A 822 -15.58 -8.10 -31.80
C VAL A 822 -15.10 -7.15 -32.91
N GLN A 823 -14.42 -7.66 -33.93
CA GLN A 823 -14.01 -6.82 -35.07
C GLN A 823 -15.22 -6.32 -35.86
N LYS A 824 -16.25 -7.16 -36.08
CA LYS A 824 -17.48 -6.74 -36.78
C LYS A 824 -18.21 -5.60 -36.06
N VAL A 825 -18.25 -5.61 -34.73
CA VAL A 825 -18.80 -4.49 -33.95
C VAL A 825 -17.97 -3.22 -34.18
N ALA A 826 -16.64 -3.30 -34.05
CA ALA A 826 -15.76 -2.14 -34.23
C ALA A 826 -15.79 -1.57 -35.67
N GLU A 827 -15.83 -2.44 -36.68
CA GLU A 827 -15.99 -2.07 -38.10
C GLU A 827 -17.34 -1.39 -38.35
N GLY A 828 -18.43 -1.95 -37.81
CA GLY A 828 -19.76 -1.36 -37.92
C GLY A 828 -19.83 0.02 -37.28
N GLN A 829 -19.22 0.22 -36.11
CA GLN A 829 -19.11 1.55 -35.49
C GLN A 829 -18.34 2.54 -36.37
N ALA A 830 -17.18 2.12 -36.90
CA ALA A 830 -16.33 2.96 -37.75
C ALA A 830 -17.01 3.39 -39.06
N GLN A 831 -17.90 2.54 -39.60
CA GLN A 831 -18.66 2.81 -40.83
C GLN A 831 -19.97 3.60 -40.57
N GLY A 832 -20.26 3.97 -39.32
CA GLY A 832 -21.53 4.62 -38.96
C GLY A 832 -22.74 3.68 -39.01
N LYS A 833 -22.51 2.36 -39.03
CA LYS A 833 -23.53 1.29 -39.11
C LYS A 833 -23.45 0.31 -37.94
N PRO A 834 -23.54 0.80 -36.68
CA PRO A 834 -23.30 -0.03 -35.50
C PRO A 834 -24.24 -1.25 -35.40
N HIS A 835 -25.52 -1.11 -35.78
CA HIS A 835 -26.48 -2.23 -35.72
C HIS A 835 -26.24 -3.31 -36.78
N GLU A 836 -25.75 -2.97 -37.97
CA GLU A 836 -25.37 -3.97 -38.99
C GLU A 836 -24.16 -4.78 -38.49
N GLY A 837 -23.17 -4.11 -37.91
CA GLY A 837 -22.01 -4.76 -37.28
C GLY A 837 -22.41 -5.69 -36.14
N MET A 838 -23.32 -5.26 -35.25
CA MET A 838 -23.86 -6.08 -34.17
C MET A 838 -24.62 -7.31 -34.69
N ALA A 839 -25.46 -7.14 -35.70
CA ALA A 839 -26.22 -8.25 -36.29
C ALA A 839 -25.28 -9.29 -36.90
N ALA A 840 -24.24 -8.86 -37.62
CA ALA A 840 -23.20 -9.74 -38.16
C ALA A 840 -22.43 -10.47 -37.04
N ALA A 841 -22.05 -9.76 -35.99
CA ALA A 841 -21.36 -10.32 -34.82
C ALA A 841 -22.20 -11.40 -34.12
N VAL A 842 -23.49 -11.14 -33.86
CA VAL A 842 -24.40 -12.12 -33.25
C VAL A 842 -24.61 -13.32 -34.17
N ALA A 843 -24.70 -13.10 -35.49
CA ALA A 843 -24.86 -14.19 -36.45
C ALA A 843 -23.64 -15.14 -36.45
N LEU A 844 -22.43 -14.64 -36.27
CA LEU A 844 -21.22 -15.47 -36.10
C LEU A 844 -21.31 -16.32 -34.84
N MET A 845 -21.67 -15.73 -33.70
CA MET A 845 -21.80 -16.45 -32.44
C MET A 845 -22.88 -17.53 -32.48
N ARG A 846 -24.02 -17.26 -33.14
CA ARG A 846 -25.13 -18.23 -33.29
C ARG A 846 -24.81 -19.43 -34.19
N LYS A 847 -23.84 -19.30 -35.09
CA LYS A 847 -23.43 -20.40 -35.98
C LYS A 847 -22.56 -21.44 -35.28
N VAL A 848 -22.03 -21.13 -34.09
CA VAL A 848 -21.17 -22.05 -33.36
C VAL A 848 -22.02 -23.21 -32.81
N GLU A 849 -21.63 -24.42 -33.16
CA GLU A 849 -22.29 -25.63 -32.69
C GLU A 849 -21.96 -25.89 -31.21
N THR A 850 -23.00 -26.07 -30.40
CA THR A 850 -22.88 -26.32 -28.96
C THR A 850 -23.69 -27.54 -28.54
N ARG A 851 -23.19 -28.24 -27.53
CA ARG A 851 -23.94 -29.25 -26.77
C ARG A 851 -25.06 -28.57 -25.98
N GLU A 852 -25.94 -29.37 -25.38
CA GLU A 852 -27.02 -28.86 -24.53
C GLU A 852 -26.51 -27.95 -23.41
N ARG A 853 -26.93 -26.69 -23.45
CA ARG A 853 -26.54 -25.62 -22.52
C ARG A 853 -27.30 -25.74 -21.19
N GLY A 854 -26.69 -25.25 -20.12
CA GLY A 854 -27.31 -25.17 -18.79
C GLY A 854 -27.18 -26.42 -17.93
N THR A 855 -26.40 -27.40 -18.37
CA THR A 855 -26.08 -28.61 -17.59
C THR A 855 -25.01 -28.35 -16.54
N ARG A 856 -24.13 -27.35 -16.75
CA ARG A 856 -23.02 -27.00 -15.83
C ARG A 856 -23.46 -26.04 -14.72
N PRO A 857 -22.82 -26.09 -13.54
CA PRO A 857 -23.03 -25.09 -12.49
C PRO A 857 -22.58 -23.69 -12.96
N VAL A 858 -23.40 -22.68 -12.70
CA VAL A 858 -23.16 -21.29 -13.12
C VAL A 858 -22.53 -20.49 -11.98
N ILE A 859 -21.33 -19.96 -12.22
CA ILE A 859 -20.58 -19.15 -11.25
C ILE A 859 -20.66 -17.68 -11.64
N GLY A 860 -21.33 -16.87 -10.83
CA GLY A 860 -21.35 -15.41 -10.95
C GLY A 860 -20.00 -14.82 -10.54
N VAL A 861 -19.37 -14.04 -11.41
CA VAL A 861 -18.09 -13.39 -11.12
C VAL A 861 -18.29 -11.88 -11.02
N ALA A 862 -18.11 -11.37 -9.80
CA ALA A 862 -18.06 -9.97 -9.44
C ALA A 862 -16.64 -9.58 -9.00
N GLY A 863 -16.42 -8.32 -8.66
CA GLY A 863 -15.14 -7.82 -8.14
C GLY A 863 -14.68 -6.53 -8.80
N ASP A 864 -13.36 -6.28 -8.77
CA ASP A 864 -12.82 -5.07 -9.39
C ASP A 864 -12.88 -5.13 -10.91
N VAL A 865 -13.02 -3.96 -11.54
CA VAL A 865 -13.40 -3.86 -12.95
C VAL A 865 -12.37 -4.45 -13.90
N TYR A 866 -11.08 -4.36 -13.57
CA TYR A 866 -10.01 -4.75 -14.50
C TYR A 866 -9.57 -6.19 -14.28
N THR A 867 -9.30 -6.57 -13.03
CA THR A 867 -8.87 -7.93 -12.67
C THR A 867 -9.90 -8.95 -13.13
N ARG A 868 -11.19 -8.62 -12.99
CA ARG A 868 -12.26 -9.53 -13.39
C ARG A 868 -12.21 -9.93 -14.88
N VAL A 869 -11.81 -9.05 -15.80
CA VAL A 869 -11.90 -9.33 -17.25
C VAL A 869 -10.57 -9.52 -17.95
N ASN A 870 -9.49 -8.99 -17.38
CA ASN A 870 -8.19 -9.10 -18.02
C ASN A 870 -7.59 -10.50 -17.71
N PRO A 871 -7.39 -11.37 -18.73
CA PRO A 871 -6.92 -12.74 -18.52
C PRO A 871 -5.53 -12.79 -17.85
N VAL A 872 -4.68 -11.81 -18.15
CA VAL A 872 -3.35 -11.70 -17.53
C VAL A 872 -3.47 -11.30 -16.07
N ALA A 873 -4.44 -10.43 -15.72
CA ALA A 873 -4.63 -9.98 -14.35
C ALA A 873 -5.31 -11.01 -13.44
N ASN A 874 -6.14 -11.91 -13.98
CA ASN A 874 -6.79 -12.99 -13.22
C ASN A 874 -6.21 -14.38 -13.45
N GLY A 875 -5.04 -14.49 -14.10
CA GLY A 875 -4.37 -15.78 -14.32
C GLY A 875 -5.27 -16.79 -15.02
N ASP A 876 -5.99 -16.36 -16.06
CA ASP A 876 -6.92 -17.16 -16.85
C ASP A 876 -8.04 -17.85 -16.02
N LEU A 877 -8.54 -17.16 -14.98
CA LEU A 877 -9.57 -17.66 -14.05
C LEU A 877 -10.75 -18.34 -14.76
N PHE A 878 -11.23 -17.78 -15.87
CA PHE A 878 -12.39 -18.32 -16.57
C PHE A 878 -12.10 -19.66 -17.21
N GLN A 879 -10.92 -19.83 -17.82
CA GLN A 879 -10.52 -21.13 -18.36
C GLN A 879 -10.38 -22.17 -17.24
N LEU A 880 -9.82 -21.78 -16.10
CA LEU A 880 -9.71 -22.65 -14.92
C LEU A 880 -11.09 -23.12 -14.42
N LEU A 881 -12.08 -22.22 -14.34
CA LEU A 881 -13.45 -22.59 -13.96
C LEU A 881 -14.11 -23.52 -14.98
N GLU A 882 -13.89 -23.29 -16.26
CA GLU A 882 -14.44 -24.12 -17.34
C GLU A 882 -13.83 -25.53 -17.35
N ASP A 883 -12.54 -25.64 -17.08
CA ASP A 883 -11.80 -26.90 -16.92
C ASP A 883 -12.29 -27.68 -15.68
N LEU A 884 -12.74 -26.97 -14.64
CA LEU A 884 -13.42 -27.55 -13.47
C LEU A 884 -14.90 -27.88 -13.71
N GLY A 885 -15.38 -27.74 -14.95
CA GLY A 885 -16.74 -28.10 -15.35
C GLY A 885 -17.80 -27.05 -15.07
N CYS A 886 -17.41 -25.81 -14.77
CA CYS A 886 -18.34 -24.70 -14.53
C CYS A 886 -18.65 -23.91 -15.81
N GLU A 887 -19.68 -23.08 -15.72
CA GLU A 887 -19.97 -21.98 -16.64
C GLU A 887 -19.81 -20.64 -15.90
N VAL A 888 -19.29 -19.62 -16.58
CA VAL A 888 -19.03 -18.31 -15.97
C VAL A 888 -20.12 -17.32 -16.35
N TRP A 889 -20.71 -16.67 -15.34
CA TRP A 889 -21.57 -15.50 -15.52
C TRP A 889 -20.84 -14.24 -15.07
N LEU A 890 -20.39 -13.47 -16.05
CA LEU A 890 -19.64 -12.23 -15.83
C LEU A 890 -20.58 -11.06 -15.49
N SER A 891 -20.30 -10.34 -14.40
CA SER A 891 -20.92 -9.05 -14.06
C SER A 891 -20.48 -7.98 -15.06
N PRO A 892 -21.34 -7.01 -15.44
CA PRO A 892 -20.97 -5.96 -16.39
C PRO A 892 -19.76 -5.14 -15.93
N THR A 893 -18.98 -4.68 -16.90
CA THR A 893 -17.61 -4.18 -16.71
C THR A 893 -17.48 -2.71 -17.05
N ILE A 894 -17.09 -2.40 -18.28
CA ILE A 894 -16.95 -1.03 -18.77
C ILE A 894 -18.32 -0.37 -18.92
N LEU A 895 -19.38 -1.17 -19.10
CA LEU A 895 -20.76 -0.69 -19.05
C LEU A 895 -21.06 0.06 -17.75
N ASP A 896 -20.65 -0.52 -16.61
CA ASP A 896 -20.84 0.04 -15.26
C ASP A 896 -19.96 1.29 -15.02
N MET A 897 -18.95 1.59 -15.85
CA MET A 897 -18.11 2.80 -15.75
C MET A 897 -18.52 3.90 -16.74
N VAL A 898 -18.93 3.52 -17.96
CA VAL A 898 -19.20 4.46 -19.06
C VAL A 898 -20.68 4.85 -19.10
N LEU A 899 -21.57 3.90 -18.79
CA LEU A 899 -23.02 4.13 -18.77
C LEU A 899 -23.58 4.37 -17.37
N SER A 900 -22.76 4.26 -16.32
CA SER A 900 -23.21 4.62 -14.97
C SER A 900 -23.78 6.03 -14.95
N ARG A 901 -24.98 6.12 -14.37
CA ARG A 901 -25.78 7.33 -14.29
C ARG A 901 -25.00 8.43 -13.56
N ASN A 902 -24.69 9.53 -14.26
CA ASN A 902 -24.63 10.83 -13.60
C ASN A 902 -26.09 11.23 -13.36
N GLU A 903 -26.65 10.89 -12.21
CA GLU A 903 -28.00 11.33 -11.82
C GLU A 903 -27.97 12.13 -10.51
N PRO A 904 -28.98 13.00 -10.32
CA PRO A 904 -28.98 14.04 -9.30
C PRO A 904 -29.00 13.42 -7.91
N THR A 905 -28.29 14.04 -6.97
CA THR A 905 -28.34 13.67 -5.55
C THR A 905 -29.80 13.74 -5.07
N PRO A 906 -30.43 12.61 -4.66
CA PRO A 906 -31.77 12.64 -4.10
C PRO A 906 -31.73 13.43 -2.77
N GLY A 907 -32.63 14.41 -2.61
CA GLY A 907 -32.77 15.17 -1.35
C GLY A 907 -32.60 16.69 -1.43
N ARG A 908 -32.31 17.27 -2.61
CA ARG A 908 -32.29 18.74 -2.80
C ARG A 908 -33.62 19.23 -3.38
N LEU A 909 -34.44 19.93 -2.59
CA LEU A 909 -35.63 20.65 -3.09
C LEU A 909 -35.23 21.69 -4.17
N PRO A 910 -36.01 21.89 -5.26
CA PRO A 910 -35.52 22.55 -6.46
C PRO A 910 -35.64 24.09 -6.41
N ARG A 911 -34.57 24.79 -6.81
CA ARG A 911 -34.70 26.11 -7.48
C ARG A 911 -34.84 25.92 -8.99
N TYR A 912 -35.43 26.90 -9.69
CA TYR A 912 -35.70 26.89 -11.14
C TYR A 912 -34.55 26.41 -12.07
N ARG A 913 -33.28 26.59 -11.67
CA ARG A 913 -32.10 26.14 -12.43
C ARG A 913 -31.86 24.62 -12.34
N GLU A 914 -32.17 24.02 -11.18
CA GLU A 914 -32.06 22.57 -10.94
C GLU A 914 -33.18 21.79 -11.66
N LEU A 915 -34.33 22.42 -11.94
CA LEU A 915 -35.41 21.81 -12.75
C LEU A 915 -34.97 21.53 -14.19
N TRP A 916 -34.25 22.45 -14.82
CA TRP A 916 -33.74 22.26 -16.19
C TRP A 916 -32.61 21.24 -16.27
N GLU A 917 -31.72 21.23 -15.27
CA GLU A 917 -30.66 20.22 -15.14
C GLU A 917 -31.27 18.82 -14.90
N ASN A 918 -32.34 18.72 -14.10
CA ASN A 918 -33.08 17.49 -13.88
C ASN A 918 -33.84 17.01 -15.12
N THR A 919 -34.45 17.91 -15.91
CA THR A 919 -35.12 17.52 -17.16
C THR A 919 -34.11 17.06 -18.22
N ALA A 920 -32.96 17.71 -18.34
CA ALA A 920 -31.88 17.28 -19.23
C ALA A 920 -31.27 15.93 -18.82
N ALA A 921 -31.05 15.72 -17.52
CA ALA A 921 -30.59 14.45 -16.97
C ALA A 921 -31.61 13.32 -17.23
N TRP A 922 -32.90 13.58 -17.02
CA TRP A 922 -33.97 12.62 -17.27
C TRP A 922 -34.09 12.26 -18.75
N ALA A 923 -34.03 13.25 -19.65
CA ALA A 923 -34.04 13.04 -21.09
C ALA A 923 -32.81 12.21 -21.56
N SER A 924 -31.63 12.51 -21.02
CA SER A 924 -30.41 11.74 -21.29
C SER A 924 -30.52 10.29 -20.81
N SER A 925 -31.11 10.07 -19.63
CA SER A 925 -31.38 8.73 -19.07
C SER A 925 -32.34 7.92 -19.94
N LEU A 926 -33.39 8.56 -20.47
CA LEU A 926 -34.36 7.94 -21.37
C LEU A 926 -33.71 7.52 -22.70
N VAL A 927 -32.92 8.40 -23.31
CA VAL A 927 -32.18 8.10 -24.55
C VAL A 927 -31.24 6.92 -24.33
N LYS A 928 -30.42 6.93 -23.27
CA LYS A 928 -29.50 5.82 -22.96
C LYS A 928 -30.23 4.49 -22.76
N SER A 929 -31.38 4.52 -22.06
CA SER A 929 -32.19 3.32 -21.82
C SER A 929 -32.76 2.75 -23.11
N MET A 930 -33.26 3.62 -24.00
CA MET A 930 -33.74 3.23 -25.33
C MET A 930 -32.61 2.62 -26.18
N GLU A 931 -31.43 3.22 -26.16
CA GLU A 931 -30.26 2.74 -26.90
C GLU A 931 -29.78 1.37 -26.38
N LEU A 932 -29.71 1.20 -25.06
CA LEU A 932 -29.37 -0.09 -24.46
C LEU A 932 -30.39 -1.17 -24.86
N TRP A 933 -31.68 -0.85 -24.84
CA TRP A 933 -32.74 -1.75 -25.29
C TRP A 933 -32.58 -2.16 -26.77
N GLN A 934 -32.23 -1.21 -27.65
CA GLN A 934 -31.97 -1.49 -29.06
C GLN A 934 -30.79 -2.45 -29.24
N VAL A 935 -29.72 -2.28 -28.47
CA VAL A 935 -28.58 -3.21 -28.48
C VAL A 935 -29.01 -4.58 -27.97
N GLN A 936 -29.67 -4.65 -26.81
CA GLN A 936 -30.15 -5.91 -26.20
C GLN A 936 -31.03 -6.74 -27.14
N ARG A 937 -31.87 -6.09 -27.96
CA ARG A 937 -32.72 -6.77 -28.94
C ARG A 937 -31.94 -7.66 -29.91
N HIS A 938 -30.73 -7.28 -30.30
CA HIS A 938 -29.87 -8.10 -31.17
C HIS A 938 -29.40 -9.38 -30.48
N PHE A 939 -29.16 -9.32 -29.17
CA PHE A 939 -28.65 -10.43 -28.38
C PHE A 939 -29.76 -11.34 -27.80
N LYS A 940 -31.03 -10.97 -28.00
CA LYS A 940 -32.18 -11.79 -27.58
C LYS A 940 -32.07 -13.21 -28.14
N GLY A 941 -32.14 -14.21 -27.25
CA GLY A 941 -32.02 -15.63 -27.59
C GLY A 941 -30.57 -16.15 -27.73
N LEU A 942 -29.55 -15.29 -27.70
CA LEU A 942 -28.15 -15.74 -27.58
C LEU A 942 -27.79 -15.99 -26.11
N LEU A 943 -28.07 -15.00 -25.26
CA LEU A 943 -27.80 -15.02 -23.82
C LEU A 943 -29.03 -15.48 -23.03
N ARG A 944 -28.80 -16.21 -21.93
CA ARG A 944 -29.89 -16.60 -21.01
C ARG A 944 -30.36 -15.44 -20.13
N ASN A 945 -29.44 -14.57 -19.70
CA ASN A 945 -29.72 -13.41 -18.86
C ASN A 945 -29.23 -12.12 -19.52
N LEU A 946 -30.15 -11.35 -20.09
CA LEU A 946 -29.88 -10.04 -20.71
C LEU A 946 -30.17 -8.85 -19.78
N GLU A 947 -31.07 -9.05 -18.83
CA GLU A 947 -31.58 -7.98 -17.97
C GLU A 947 -30.58 -7.62 -16.88
N GLU A 948 -30.31 -6.33 -16.78
CA GLU A 948 -29.51 -5.71 -15.72
C GLU A 948 -30.43 -5.08 -14.68
N PRO A 949 -30.03 -5.08 -13.39
CA PRO A 949 -30.78 -4.40 -12.37
C PRO A 949 -30.81 -2.90 -12.63
N ASP A 950 -31.98 -2.31 -12.45
CA ASP A 950 -32.13 -0.85 -12.49
C ASP A 950 -31.58 -0.19 -11.21
N GLN A 951 -31.58 1.14 -11.19
CA GLN A 951 -31.05 1.93 -10.07
C GLN A 951 -31.76 1.63 -8.74
N GLU A 952 -33.08 1.51 -8.75
CA GLU A 952 -33.86 1.24 -7.55
C GLU A 952 -33.55 -0.16 -7.00
N GLN A 953 -33.36 -1.13 -7.90
CA GLN A 953 -32.93 -2.48 -7.55
C GLN A 953 -31.51 -2.51 -6.99
N ILE A 954 -30.59 -1.71 -7.54
CA ILE A 954 -29.21 -1.57 -7.04
C ILE A 954 -29.22 -1.01 -5.62
N GLU A 955 -29.93 0.11 -5.39
CA GLU A 955 -30.03 0.77 -4.09
C GLU A 955 -30.62 -0.17 -3.02
N LYS A 956 -31.75 -0.83 -3.33
CA LYS A 956 -32.35 -1.84 -2.44
C LYS A 956 -31.42 -3.02 -2.16
N SER A 957 -30.56 -3.38 -3.11
CA SER A 957 -29.64 -4.51 -2.95
C SER A 957 -28.54 -4.19 -1.94
N VAL A 958 -28.06 -2.95 -1.88
CA VAL A 958 -26.99 -2.53 -0.96
C VAL A 958 -27.49 -1.93 0.35
N ASP A 959 -28.79 -1.67 0.48
CA ASP A 959 -29.40 -1.12 1.69
C ASP A 959 -29.03 -1.91 2.95
N GLY A 960 -28.57 -1.21 3.99
CA GLY A 960 -28.05 -1.79 5.23
C GLY A 960 -26.69 -2.49 5.14
N LEU A 961 -26.08 -2.62 3.95
CA LEU A 961 -24.76 -3.25 3.77
C LEU A 961 -23.63 -2.24 3.57
N LEU A 962 -23.94 -1.06 3.05
CA LEU A 962 -22.99 0.00 2.74
C LEU A 962 -23.48 1.35 3.30
N ALA A 963 -22.56 2.30 3.45
CA ALA A 963 -22.91 3.67 3.79
C ALA A 963 -23.57 4.36 2.58
N SER A 964 -24.45 5.34 2.83
CA SER A 964 -25.20 6.06 1.79
C SER A 964 -24.30 6.84 0.80
N ASN A 965 -23.10 7.21 1.23
CA ASN A 965 -22.08 7.92 0.48
C ASN A 965 -21.00 6.99 -0.12
N ALA A 966 -21.31 5.70 -0.29
CA ALA A 966 -20.37 4.71 -0.80
C ALA A 966 -19.83 5.03 -2.19
N ASP A 967 -18.57 4.65 -2.41
CA ASP A 967 -17.98 4.68 -3.75
C ASP A 967 -18.83 3.85 -4.72
N LEU A 968 -19.13 4.42 -5.88
CA LEU A 968 -20.02 3.81 -6.88
C LEU A 968 -19.56 2.41 -7.28
N LEU A 969 -18.25 2.19 -7.44
CA LEU A 969 -17.73 0.86 -7.82
C LEU A 969 -18.00 -0.17 -6.72
N LEU A 970 -18.00 0.22 -5.45
CA LEU A 970 -18.35 -0.65 -4.34
C LEU A 970 -19.84 -0.96 -4.32
N VAL A 971 -20.69 0.05 -4.51
CA VAL A 971 -22.15 -0.13 -4.60
C VAL A 971 -22.50 -1.13 -5.69
N LEU A 972 -21.97 -0.90 -6.90
CA LEU A 972 -22.18 -1.79 -8.03
C LEU A 972 -21.66 -3.19 -7.72
N ASN A 973 -20.44 -3.32 -7.18
CA ASN A 973 -19.90 -4.64 -6.86
C ASN A 973 -20.77 -5.43 -5.87
N VAL A 974 -21.21 -4.82 -4.77
CA VAL A 974 -22.05 -5.49 -3.77
C VAL A 974 -23.43 -5.81 -4.33
N ALA A 975 -24.05 -4.90 -5.08
CA ALA A 975 -25.34 -5.13 -5.73
C ALA A 975 -25.30 -6.36 -6.65
N ARG A 976 -24.20 -6.59 -7.35
CA ARG A 976 -24.03 -7.73 -8.27
C ARG A 976 -24.05 -9.08 -7.56
N HIS A 977 -23.53 -9.16 -6.34
CA HIS A 977 -23.62 -10.39 -5.55
C HIS A 977 -25.07 -10.74 -5.24
N VAL A 978 -25.87 -9.73 -4.87
CA VAL A 978 -27.30 -9.89 -4.60
C VAL A 978 -28.06 -10.25 -5.88
N ASP A 979 -27.74 -9.61 -7.01
CA ASP A 979 -28.37 -9.91 -8.31
C ASP A 979 -28.10 -11.35 -8.76
N PHE A 980 -26.85 -11.83 -8.69
CA PHE A 980 -26.52 -13.21 -9.00
C PHE A 980 -27.27 -14.22 -8.13
N ALA A 981 -27.34 -13.97 -6.82
CA ALA A 981 -28.09 -14.84 -5.92
C ALA A 981 -29.60 -14.84 -6.23
N ARG A 982 -30.19 -13.66 -6.46
CA ARG A 982 -31.61 -13.52 -6.84
C ARG A 982 -31.93 -14.26 -8.14
N LYS A 983 -31.03 -14.19 -9.11
CA LYS A 983 -31.15 -14.90 -10.41
C LYS A 983 -30.60 -16.33 -10.36
N LYS A 984 -30.42 -16.89 -9.16
CA LYS A 984 -30.11 -18.32 -8.91
C LYS A 984 -28.78 -18.81 -9.49
N ALA A 985 -27.73 -18.00 -9.47
CA ALA A 985 -26.37 -18.51 -9.68
C ALA A 985 -26.05 -19.64 -8.68
N ASP A 986 -25.28 -20.64 -9.11
CA ASP A 986 -24.90 -21.78 -8.26
C ASP A 986 -23.76 -21.42 -7.30
N GLY A 987 -22.93 -20.43 -7.64
CA GLY A 987 -21.91 -19.86 -6.77
C GLY A 987 -21.51 -18.45 -7.18
N ILE A 988 -20.87 -17.70 -6.28
CA ILE A 988 -20.43 -16.32 -6.51
C ILE A 988 -18.94 -16.15 -6.16
N LEU A 989 -18.17 -15.53 -7.04
CA LEU A 989 -16.78 -15.16 -6.80
C LEU A 989 -16.62 -13.62 -6.78
N ASN A 990 -15.95 -13.11 -5.76
CA ASN A 990 -15.47 -11.72 -5.70
C ASN A 990 -13.98 -11.69 -6.06
N VAL A 991 -13.66 -11.21 -7.26
CA VAL A 991 -12.33 -11.28 -7.86
C VAL A 991 -11.68 -9.91 -7.89
N PHE A 992 -10.55 -9.74 -7.20
CA PHE A 992 -9.88 -8.44 -7.17
C PHE A 992 -8.37 -8.53 -7.02
N CYS A 993 -7.67 -7.47 -7.40
CA CYS A 993 -6.22 -7.38 -7.27
C CYS A 993 -5.78 -7.08 -5.82
N LEU A 994 -4.55 -7.47 -5.49
CA LEU A 994 -3.91 -7.14 -4.22
C LEU A 994 -3.94 -5.62 -3.98
N ASN A 995 -4.23 -5.23 -2.73
CA ASN A 995 -4.45 -3.84 -2.29
C ASN A 995 -5.69 -3.13 -2.88
N CYS A 996 -6.59 -3.83 -3.56
CA CYS A 996 -7.85 -3.24 -4.00
C CYS A 996 -8.76 -2.92 -2.80
N MET A 997 -9.00 -1.63 -2.56
CA MET A 997 -9.86 -1.20 -1.46
C MET A 997 -11.33 -1.58 -1.68
N VAL A 998 -11.81 -1.53 -2.93
CA VAL A 998 -13.21 -1.89 -3.27
C VAL A 998 -13.48 -3.38 -3.01
N GLY A 999 -12.63 -4.25 -3.58
CA GLY A 999 -12.75 -5.70 -3.43
C GLY A 999 -12.61 -6.15 -1.97
N THR A 1000 -11.66 -5.56 -1.23
CA THR A 1000 -11.48 -5.82 0.21
C THR A 1000 -12.66 -5.30 1.04
N SER A 1001 -13.20 -4.12 0.76
CA SER A 1001 -14.40 -3.63 1.45
C SER A 1001 -15.61 -4.53 1.20
N THR A 1002 -15.77 -5.06 -0.04
CA THR A 1002 -16.79 -6.07 -0.32
C THR A 1002 -16.55 -7.34 0.50
N ALA A 1003 -15.30 -7.85 0.50
CA ALA A 1003 -14.89 -9.00 1.32
C ALA A 1003 -15.20 -8.79 2.82
N ALA A 1004 -15.02 -7.58 3.33
CA ALA A 1004 -15.23 -7.25 4.72
C ALA A 1004 -16.71 -7.25 5.15
N VAL A 1005 -17.64 -6.94 4.25
CA VAL A 1005 -19.09 -6.96 4.53
C VAL A 1005 -19.74 -8.30 4.18
N TYR A 1006 -18.98 -9.31 3.75
CA TYR A 1006 -19.52 -10.64 3.44
C TYR A 1006 -20.39 -11.26 4.54
N PRO A 1007 -20.02 -11.17 5.83
CA PRO A 1007 -20.87 -11.73 6.89
C PRO A 1007 -22.30 -11.18 6.87
N ALA A 1008 -22.47 -9.88 6.65
CA ALA A 1008 -23.79 -9.25 6.49
C ALA A 1008 -24.41 -9.54 5.11
N LEU A 1009 -23.60 -9.54 4.04
CA LEU A 1009 -24.07 -9.84 2.68
C LEU A 1009 -24.69 -11.23 2.56
N ARG A 1010 -24.23 -12.21 3.37
CA ARG A 1010 -24.79 -13.57 3.42
C ARG A 1010 -26.30 -13.58 3.68
N GLU A 1011 -26.83 -12.63 4.45
CA GLU A 1011 -28.27 -12.52 4.70
C GLU A 1011 -29.06 -12.22 3.41
N LYS A 1012 -28.45 -11.48 2.47
CA LYS A 1012 -29.08 -11.14 1.18
C LYS A 1012 -28.85 -12.18 0.09
N ILE A 1013 -27.74 -12.92 0.12
CA ILE A 1013 -27.42 -13.94 -0.91
C ILE A 1013 -27.86 -15.36 -0.53
N GLY A 1014 -28.29 -15.57 0.72
CA GLY A 1014 -28.77 -16.85 1.24
C GLY A 1014 -27.70 -17.95 1.23
N ASP A 1015 -28.12 -19.19 0.95
CA ASP A 1015 -27.25 -20.38 0.92
C ASP A 1015 -26.33 -20.46 -0.32
N THR A 1016 -26.27 -19.42 -1.14
CA THR A 1016 -25.43 -19.42 -2.35
C THR A 1016 -23.94 -19.40 -1.95
N PRO A 1017 -23.16 -20.45 -2.28
CA PRO A 1017 -21.74 -20.48 -1.93
C PRO A 1017 -20.99 -19.30 -2.55
N ALA A 1018 -20.24 -18.57 -1.73
CA ALA A 1018 -19.49 -17.42 -2.20
C ALA A 1018 -18.07 -17.37 -1.61
N MET A 1019 -17.11 -16.86 -2.39
CA MET A 1019 -15.70 -16.72 -2.00
C MET A 1019 -15.06 -15.48 -2.63
N SER A 1020 -14.13 -14.85 -1.90
CA SER A 1020 -13.22 -13.84 -2.45
C SER A 1020 -11.90 -14.44 -2.91
N LEU A 1021 -11.43 -14.05 -4.10
CA LEU A 1021 -10.13 -14.39 -4.68
C LEU A 1021 -9.33 -13.12 -4.92
N VAL A 1022 -8.11 -13.11 -4.39
CA VAL A 1022 -7.16 -11.99 -4.51
C VAL A 1022 -6.06 -12.39 -5.49
N PHE A 1023 -5.83 -11.56 -6.51
CA PHE A 1023 -4.80 -11.76 -7.52
C PHE A 1023 -3.66 -10.76 -7.32
N ASP A 1024 -2.43 -11.25 -7.28
CA ASP A 1024 -1.22 -10.44 -7.08
C ASP A 1024 -0.29 -10.44 -8.32
N GLY A 1025 -0.70 -11.13 -9.38
CA GLY A 1025 0.01 -11.25 -10.64
C GLY A 1025 1.04 -12.38 -10.70
N LEU A 1026 1.11 -13.28 -9.70
CA LEU A 1026 2.15 -14.33 -9.61
C LEU A 1026 1.56 -15.73 -9.33
N GLY A 1027 1.26 -16.48 -10.41
CA GLY A 1027 1.08 -17.94 -10.36
C GLY A 1027 -0.34 -18.46 -10.05
N THR A 1028 -0.68 -19.61 -10.66
CA THR A 1028 -2.04 -20.19 -10.69
C THR A 1028 -2.26 -21.35 -9.70
N THR A 1029 -1.20 -21.92 -9.12
CA THR A 1029 -1.27 -23.19 -8.36
C THR A 1029 -2.11 -23.08 -7.08
N HIS A 1030 -1.88 -22.06 -6.25
CA HIS A 1030 -2.67 -21.85 -5.03
C HIS A 1030 -4.13 -21.48 -5.35
N THR A 1031 -4.34 -20.73 -6.43
CA THR A 1031 -5.67 -20.34 -6.91
C THR A 1031 -6.48 -21.57 -7.35
N ARG A 1032 -5.85 -22.51 -8.07
CA ARG A 1032 -6.50 -23.74 -8.52
C ARG A 1032 -7.04 -24.59 -7.37
N ASN A 1033 -6.22 -24.87 -6.36
CA ASN A 1033 -6.64 -25.69 -5.20
C ASN A 1033 -7.84 -25.06 -4.47
N ARG A 1034 -7.85 -23.73 -4.33
CA ARG A 1034 -8.97 -23.00 -3.72
C ARG A 1034 -10.23 -23.06 -4.57
N LEU A 1035 -10.08 -22.99 -5.89
CA LEU A 1035 -11.19 -23.11 -6.84
C LEU A 1035 -11.79 -24.52 -6.81
N GLU A 1036 -10.97 -25.57 -6.80
CA GLU A 1036 -11.45 -26.96 -6.71
C GLU A 1036 -12.31 -27.17 -5.44
N ALA A 1037 -11.83 -26.71 -4.29
CA ALA A 1037 -12.59 -26.75 -3.05
C ALA A 1037 -13.88 -25.91 -3.10
N PHE A 1038 -13.86 -24.77 -3.79
CA PHE A 1038 -15.05 -23.94 -3.99
C PHE A 1038 -16.08 -24.62 -4.89
N VAL A 1039 -15.66 -25.14 -6.04
CA VAL A 1039 -16.53 -25.83 -7.01
C VAL A 1039 -17.15 -27.08 -6.39
N HIS A 1040 -16.41 -27.83 -5.59
CA HIS A 1040 -16.97 -28.95 -4.83
C HIS A 1040 -18.12 -28.51 -3.90
N ARG A 1041 -17.97 -27.38 -3.19
CA ARG A 1041 -19.06 -26.82 -2.35
C ARG A 1041 -20.25 -26.36 -3.18
N VAL A 1042 -20.01 -25.75 -4.34
CA VAL A 1042 -21.06 -25.35 -5.29
C VAL A 1042 -21.87 -26.55 -5.76
N ASN A 1043 -21.19 -27.62 -6.20
CA ASN A 1043 -21.86 -28.84 -6.66
C ASN A 1043 -22.69 -29.48 -5.54
N ARG A 1044 -22.18 -29.52 -4.31
CA ARG A 1044 -22.94 -30.01 -3.15
C ARG A 1044 -24.18 -29.17 -2.85
N ALA A 1045 -24.07 -27.84 -2.92
CA ALA A 1045 -25.20 -26.94 -2.71
C ALA A 1045 -26.27 -27.10 -3.83
N ARG A 1046 -25.83 -27.23 -5.08
CA ARG A 1046 -26.68 -27.50 -6.24
C ARG A 1046 -27.43 -28.83 -6.11
N ALA A 1047 -26.74 -29.90 -5.71
CA ALA A 1047 -27.36 -31.21 -5.48
C ALA A 1047 -28.41 -31.18 -4.35
N LYS A 1048 -28.13 -30.44 -3.26
CA LYS A 1048 -29.08 -30.24 -2.15
C LYS A 1048 -30.35 -29.51 -2.62
N LYS A 1049 -30.21 -28.48 -3.47
CA LYS A 1049 -31.35 -27.76 -4.08
C LYS A 1049 -32.18 -28.66 -5.02
N ALA A 1050 -31.57 -29.65 -5.65
CA ALA A 1050 -32.24 -30.61 -6.54
C ALA A 1050 -32.93 -31.78 -5.80
N GLY A 1051 -32.92 -31.82 -4.46
CA GLY A 1051 -33.62 -32.85 -3.66
C GLY A 1051 -32.90 -34.20 -3.52
N GLY A 1052 -31.64 -34.31 -3.95
CA GLY A 1052 -30.87 -35.56 -3.87
C GLY A 1052 -30.26 -35.80 -2.47
N LYS A 1053 -30.57 -36.94 -1.84
CA LYS A 1053 -29.74 -37.50 -0.75
C LYS A 1053 -28.35 -37.78 -1.33
N ALA A 1054 -27.33 -37.06 -0.88
CA ALA A 1054 -25.94 -37.34 -1.25
C ALA A 1054 -25.50 -38.66 -0.60
N GLU A 1055 -25.53 -39.77 -1.35
CA GLU A 1055 -24.77 -40.97 -0.99
C GLU A 1055 -23.30 -40.71 -1.26
N VAL A 1056 -22.52 -40.73 -0.19
CA VAL A 1056 -21.07 -40.61 -0.17
C VAL A 1056 -20.50 -41.97 -0.60
N ARG A 1057 -19.94 -42.08 -1.80
CA ARG A 1057 -18.87 -43.04 -2.07
C ARG A 1057 -17.55 -42.30 -1.91
N GLY A 1058 -16.91 -42.52 -0.77
CA GLY A 1058 -15.55 -42.09 -0.54
C GLY A 1058 -14.59 -43.02 -1.27
N GLU A 1059 -13.74 -42.45 -2.11
CA GLU A 1059 -12.38 -42.94 -2.31
C GLU A 1059 -11.46 -41.73 -2.18
N ILE A 1060 -10.43 -41.94 -1.36
CA ILE A 1060 -9.50 -40.99 -0.75
C ILE A 1060 -8.51 -40.45 -1.78
#